data_AF-A0A7J9SKR4-F1
#
_entry.id   AF-A0A7J9SKR4-F1
#
_cell.length_a   1.000
_cell.length_b   1.000
_cell.length_c   1.000
_cell.angle_alpha   90.00
_cell.angle_beta   90.00
_cell.angle_gamma   90.00
#
_symmetry.space_group_name_H-M   'P 1'
#
loop_
_entity.id
_entity.type
_entity.pdbx_description
1 polymer ?
#
loop_
_entity_poly.entity_id
_entity_poly.type
_entity_poly.pdbx_seq_one_letter_code
_entity_poly.pdbx_strand_id
1 'polypeptide(L)'
;MITGVACLGAVAVGEVAAAPPGTDIVVDDDWRNKSTGDVVDGGYVIGTNATATVSSALDNASEGDTISVYPGTYREASGPNGAGVYVDTPNVTLRGVTEQGGVINDRENVEAEVVPESGAQAMYVDSEGVTVSGLELTADNASEPLRNVEVTGDRFTLTRSVLPGLGGTVYVTGDEVQKFTITGSEVGILTVSNGVGDDLGRSNRIITDNLIRVAQFAGDVSANDRWKSTYGDSPIGNVTASGNTITEAVFAYNTTTPDLRHIARQNTIRRGAIPLTPSGDVRANENEVRLVYKLPSAVAAAEPGDTVSVLPGRYAHSRPVVVDKRVSLVASGGPDATTIAAGHAGPVVDVRASNVTVDGFTITNRSGNEPARGLTLSGPGVENVTLRNLDVTGVRNEGIVVTRSDGTLVENVRVRHNDGTGLLVTGNDTTLVDVAAAGNAGHGVAVGTDGHHGRSPPTSGLTVSRSTFEGNGKAGLAVRGAERVTVRDSAFLGAGGVVAVNVTTPVDGGHNYWDAPTGPGGVAPGTGATVSGNVTYAPFYTNATLTTLSTDPPTLSNVTLTDVADGDGTVGDGDTLRVRARAADPVGVANVTTNATAFGGNGSLSLTHDGDDPANVYDANVSVNLDSATGSAGNVSLTVVARDDSGGTANASTNPLTLAVPNRDDDDDDNRPSNSSRSDRVTALIIDGRADLNVGERVSRLRIEFGSGGTGGSAAAEPLSGPPDSVPPVPDASNAAYVDVSVPQDRTAAEATLRFTVDITTFDGAAPEDLVVYHHTRGQWTALETSVVGVNGDRVTVAAATSTFSPFAVGTRDAPPERRTATPVEPAAPDDRTTTDAPSGDRTTTRGVETTDGVETTGGPVEERAGFNPVAVGGIVTLVVVAGFVVFRRK
;
A
#
# COMPACT_ATOMS: atom_id res chain seq x y z
N MET A 1 -30.77 27.88 55.83
CA MET A 1 -31.96 27.11 56.25
C MET A 1 -31.88 25.79 55.51
N ILE A 2 -31.32 24.78 56.14
CA ILE A 2 -31.26 23.41 55.61
C ILE A 2 -31.77 22.53 56.75
N THR A 3 -32.74 21.69 56.44
CA THR A 3 -33.52 20.88 57.39
C THR A 3 -33.11 19.42 57.26
N GLY A 4 -32.80 18.79 58.40
CA GLY A 4 -33.09 17.37 58.63
C GLY A 4 -31.89 16.44 58.77
N VAL A 5 -31.14 16.57 59.86
CA VAL A 5 -30.10 15.63 60.29
C VAL A 5 -30.72 14.41 60.98
N ALA A 6 -30.34 13.21 60.54
CA ALA A 6 -30.51 11.96 61.28
C ALA A 6 -29.13 11.31 61.45
N CYS A 7 -28.37 11.73 62.46
CA CYS A 7 -27.10 11.11 62.83
C CYS A 7 -27.33 9.73 63.47
N LEU A 8 -26.76 8.68 62.87
CA LEU A 8 -26.49 7.43 63.57
C LEU A 8 -25.18 7.59 64.36
N GLY A 9 -25.30 7.86 65.67
CA GLY A 9 -24.15 7.91 66.57
C GLY A 9 -24.42 8.24 68.05
N ALA A 10 -25.60 8.81 68.40
CA ALA A 10 -25.84 9.19 69.79
C ALA A 10 -26.29 8.00 70.65
N VAL A 11 -25.53 7.73 71.72
CA VAL A 11 -25.88 6.78 72.76
C VAL A 11 -26.49 7.52 73.97
N ALA A 12 -27.48 6.90 74.60
CA ALA A 12 -28.15 7.37 75.81
C ALA A 12 -27.19 7.44 77.01
N VAL A 13 -27.45 8.42 77.88
CA VAL A 13 -26.68 8.85 79.07
C VAL A 13 -26.17 7.69 79.95
N GLY A 14 -24.85 7.59 80.14
CA GLY A 14 -24.22 6.78 81.18
C GLY A 14 -22.69 6.70 81.11
N GLU A 15 -22.02 7.45 82.00
CA GLU A 15 -20.60 7.43 82.41
C GLU A 15 -19.46 7.48 81.37
N VAL A 16 -18.48 8.34 81.71
CA VAL A 16 -17.26 8.66 80.95
C VAL A 16 -16.34 7.44 80.88
N ALA A 17 -16.31 6.79 79.72
CA ALA A 17 -15.24 5.88 79.32
C ALA A 17 -14.76 6.30 77.93
N ALA A 18 -13.45 6.18 77.68
CA ALA A 18 -12.90 6.26 76.35
C ALA A 18 -13.67 5.30 75.43
N ALA A 19 -13.90 5.72 74.18
CA ALA A 19 -14.51 4.90 73.14
C ALA A 19 -13.83 3.51 73.14
N PRO A 20 -14.58 2.39 73.26
CA PRO A 20 -13.98 1.08 73.15
C PRO A 20 -13.39 0.92 71.74
N PRO A 21 -12.26 0.21 71.57
CA PRO A 21 -11.67 -0.03 70.26
C PRO A 21 -12.71 -0.59 69.27
N GLY A 22 -12.87 0.06 68.12
CA GLY A 22 -13.82 -0.34 67.08
C GLY A 22 -15.17 0.41 67.08
N THR A 23 -15.33 1.53 67.78
CA THR A 23 -16.46 2.46 67.56
C THR A 23 -16.13 3.49 66.50
N ASP A 24 -17.03 3.69 65.54
CA ASP A 24 -16.91 4.77 64.53
C ASP A 24 -16.85 6.13 65.24
N ILE A 25 -15.75 6.85 65.03
CA ILE A 25 -15.61 8.26 65.38
C ILE A 25 -16.23 9.06 64.24
N VAL A 26 -17.06 10.05 64.56
CA VAL A 26 -17.74 10.88 63.57
C VAL A 26 -17.22 12.30 63.61
N VAL A 27 -17.01 12.89 62.42
CA VAL A 27 -16.48 14.24 62.26
C VAL A 27 -17.44 15.06 61.41
N ASP A 28 -17.86 16.22 61.90
CA ASP A 28 -18.77 17.13 61.21
C ASP A 28 -18.40 18.58 61.55
N ASP A 29 -18.09 19.38 60.53
CA ASP A 29 -17.57 20.74 60.72
C ASP A 29 -18.65 21.73 61.19
N ASP A 30 -19.93 21.36 61.15
CA ASP A 30 -21.04 22.10 61.76
C ASP A 30 -20.93 22.13 63.30
N TRP A 31 -20.09 21.29 63.90
CA TRP A 31 -19.91 21.22 65.36
C TRP A 31 -18.81 22.15 65.90
N ARG A 32 -18.27 23.07 65.08
CA ARG A 32 -17.12 23.96 65.41
C ARG A 32 -17.18 24.81 66.68
N ASN A 33 -18.27 24.78 67.45
CA ASN A 33 -18.38 25.44 68.76
C ASN A 33 -19.16 24.61 69.77
N LYS A 34 -19.17 23.29 69.59
CA LYS A 34 -19.92 22.35 70.43
C LYS A 34 -18.94 21.47 71.21
N SER A 35 -19.31 21.14 72.43
CA SER A 35 -18.56 20.25 73.33
C SER A 35 -19.34 18.98 73.60
N THR A 36 -18.66 17.96 74.12
CA THR A 36 -19.33 16.76 74.62
C THR A 36 -20.45 17.13 75.60
N GLY A 37 -21.65 16.58 75.38
CA GLY A 37 -22.86 16.90 76.13
C GLY A 37 -23.76 17.96 75.49
N ASP A 38 -23.31 18.68 74.45
CA ASP A 38 -24.15 19.62 73.73
C ASP A 38 -25.14 18.91 72.81
N VAL A 39 -26.34 19.49 72.69
CA VAL A 39 -27.36 19.03 71.75
C VAL A 39 -27.11 19.65 70.36
N VAL A 40 -27.15 18.80 69.34
CA VAL A 40 -27.04 19.15 67.91
C VAL A 40 -28.36 18.88 67.19
N ASP A 41 -28.44 19.31 65.93
CA ASP A 41 -29.64 19.15 65.10
C ASP A 41 -30.07 17.68 65.02
N GLY A 42 -31.38 17.44 65.06
CA GLY A 42 -31.95 16.08 65.18
C GLY A 42 -32.14 15.58 66.63
N GLY A 43 -31.75 16.36 67.64
CA GLY A 43 -31.94 16.03 69.06
C GLY A 43 -30.87 15.11 69.65
N TYR A 44 -29.76 14.95 68.94
CA TYR A 44 -28.61 14.15 69.34
C TYR A 44 -27.69 14.92 70.29
N VAL A 45 -26.92 14.20 71.10
CA VAL A 45 -25.93 14.76 72.03
C VAL A 45 -24.54 14.37 71.57
N ILE A 46 -23.61 15.33 71.53
CA ILE A 46 -22.21 15.07 71.19
C ILE A 46 -21.59 14.14 72.23
N GLY A 47 -21.18 12.95 71.79
CA GLY A 47 -20.42 11.99 72.58
C GLY A 47 -18.92 12.25 72.55
N THR A 48 -18.14 11.39 73.20
CA THR A 48 -16.67 11.42 73.12
C THR A 48 -16.12 10.96 71.77
N ASN A 49 -16.95 10.30 70.96
CA ASN A 49 -16.64 9.83 69.61
C ASN A 49 -17.13 10.79 68.51
N ALA A 50 -17.42 12.04 68.84
CA ALA A 50 -17.93 13.05 67.90
C ALA A 50 -17.10 14.33 68.00
N THR A 51 -16.51 14.77 66.89
CA THR A 51 -15.59 15.92 66.86
C THR A 51 -15.89 16.87 65.69
N ALA A 52 -15.47 18.14 65.82
CA ALA A 52 -15.66 19.14 64.77
C ALA A 52 -14.54 19.19 63.73
N THR A 53 -13.41 18.55 64.03
CA THR A 53 -12.20 18.52 63.19
C THR A 53 -11.68 17.10 63.09
N VAL A 54 -11.01 16.82 61.98
CA VAL A 54 -10.36 15.53 61.70
C VAL A 54 -9.19 15.34 62.66
N SER A 55 -8.45 16.40 62.99
CA SER A 55 -7.34 16.29 63.94
C SER A 55 -7.80 15.88 65.33
N SER A 56 -8.89 16.47 65.85
CA SER A 56 -9.43 16.04 67.15
C SER A 56 -10.02 14.62 67.11
N ALA A 57 -10.48 14.17 65.93
CA ALA A 57 -10.93 12.78 65.77
C ALA A 57 -9.74 11.81 65.91
N LEU A 58 -8.60 12.15 65.32
CA LEU A 58 -7.36 11.38 65.41
C LEU A 58 -6.80 11.38 66.84
N ASP A 59 -6.84 12.51 67.56
CA ASP A 59 -6.43 12.58 68.97
C ASP A 59 -7.24 11.61 69.86
N ASN A 60 -8.49 11.32 69.46
CA ASN A 60 -9.39 10.40 70.16
C ASN A 60 -9.32 8.96 69.64
N ALA A 61 -8.65 8.72 68.51
CA ALA A 61 -8.61 7.43 67.85
C ALA A 61 -7.65 6.45 68.53
N SER A 62 -8.08 5.20 68.64
CA SER A 62 -7.21 4.07 68.96
C SER A 62 -6.79 3.33 67.69
N GLU A 63 -5.79 2.47 67.82
CA GLU A 63 -5.36 1.60 66.73
C GLU A 63 -6.54 0.80 66.16
N GLY A 64 -6.71 0.85 64.84
CA GLY A 64 -7.77 0.12 64.13
C GLY A 64 -9.12 0.86 64.05
N ASP A 65 -9.26 2.04 64.67
CA ASP A 65 -10.50 2.80 64.63
C ASP A 65 -10.82 3.33 63.22
N THR A 66 -12.10 3.60 63.00
CA THR A 66 -12.60 4.23 61.77
C THR A 66 -13.19 5.60 62.09
N ILE A 67 -12.74 6.60 61.35
CA ILE A 67 -13.15 8.00 61.42
C ILE A 67 -14.01 8.29 60.19
N SER A 68 -15.29 8.53 60.40
CA SER A 68 -16.26 8.91 59.36
C SER A 68 -16.38 10.43 59.29
N VAL A 69 -15.94 11.01 58.17
CA VAL A 69 -15.94 12.44 57.90
C VAL A 69 -17.15 12.78 57.03
N TYR A 70 -18.09 13.53 57.60
CA TYR A 70 -19.32 13.93 56.93
C TYR A 70 -19.06 15.04 55.88
N PRO A 71 -20.05 15.36 55.03
CA PRO A 71 -19.91 16.42 54.05
C PRO A 71 -19.57 17.76 54.70
N GLY A 72 -18.58 18.48 54.17
CA GLY A 72 -18.12 19.72 54.78
C GLY A 72 -16.72 20.15 54.36
N THR A 73 -16.30 21.34 54.80
CA THR A 73 -14.93 21.84 54.58
C THR A 73 -14.20 21.95 55.91
N TYR A 74 -13.27 21.05 56.15
CA TYR A 74 -12.49 20.91 57.37
C TYR A 74 -11.20 21.72 57.25
N ARG A 75 -11.23 22.92 57.81
CA ARG A 75 -10.04 23.78 58.02
C ARG A 75 -9.31 23.31 59.28
N GLU A 76 -8.12 22.78 59.08
CA GLU A 76 -7.31 22.15 60.12
C GLU A 76 -6.11 23.04 60.49
N ALA A 77 -5.94 23.32 61.77
CA ALA A 77 -4.79 24.08 62.26
C ALA A 77 -3.48 23.33 61.97
N SER A 78 -2.40 24.06 61.69
CA SER A 78 -1.11 23.43 61.36
C SER A 78 -0.61 22.55 62.51
N GLY A 79 -0.52 21.25 62.25
CA GLY A 79 0.12 20.25 63.09
C GLY A 79 1.63 20.13 62.84
N PRO A 80 2.27 19.06 63.36
CA PRO A 80 3.65 18.73 63.08
C PRO A 80 3.94 18.71 61.57
N ASN A 81 5.18 19.07 61.20
CA ASN A 81 5.62 19.23 59.80
C ASN A 81 4.82 20.24 58.95
N GLY A 82 3.96 21.06 59.57
CA GLY A 82 3.15 22.04 58.87
C GLY A 82 1.98 21.43 58.08
N ALA A 83 1.60 20.20 58.39
CA ALA A 83 0.43 19.53 57.82
C ALA A 83 -0.85 19.97 58.53
N GLY A 84 -1.97 20.09 57.79
CA GLY A 84 -3.28 20.30 58.40
C GLY A 84 -3.67 19.12 59.30
N VAL A 85 -3.52 17.90 58.80
CA VAL A 85 -3.77 16.66 59.54
C VAL A 85 -2.47 15.86 59.70
N TYR A 86 -2.17 15.43 60.93
CA TYR A 86 -1.05 14.53 61.23
C TYR A 86 -1.59 13.19 61.71
N VAL A 87 -1.20 12.08 61.06
CA VAL A 87 -1.67 10.74 61.39
C VAL A 87 -0.50 9.92 61.93
N ASP A 88 -0.46 9.73 63.24
CA ASP A 88 0.51 8.88 63.95
C ASP A 88 -0.11 7.59 64.53
N THR A 89 -1.43 7.46 64.44
CA THR A 89 -2.17 6.30 64.95
C THR A 89 -2.16 5.14 63.95
N PRO A 90 -1.67 3.94 64.34
CA PRO A 90 -1.59 2.81 63.42
C PRO A 90 -2.97 2.26 63.02
N ASN A 91 -3.04 1.68 61.83
CA ASN A 91 -4.21 0.95 61.33
C ASN A 91 -5.54 1.74 61.32
N VAL A 92 -5.48 3.07 61.42
CA VAL A 92 -6.69 3.92 61.41
C VAL A 92 -7.24 4.09 59.99
N THR A 93 -8.56 4.19 59.88
CA THR A 93 -9.26 4.47 58.61
C THR A 93 -9.95 5.83 58.65
N LEU A 94 -9.58 6.75 57.75
CA LEU A 94 -10.31 7.98 57.50
C LEU A 94 -11.17 7.80 56.26
N ARG A 95 -12.49 7.92 56.40
CA ARG A 95 -13.42 7.74 55.28
C ARG A 95 -14.42 8.89 55.17
N GLY A 96 -14.61 9.39 53.96
CA GLY A 96 -15.73 10.26 53.64
C GLY A 96 -17.04 9.49 53.62
N VAL A 97 -18.09 10.11 54.15
CA VAL A 97 -19.46 9.59 54.12
C VAL A 97 -20.42 10.63 53.57
N THR A 98 -21.55 10.18 53.03
CA THR A 98 -22.66 11.06 52.61
C THR A 98 -23.33 11.68 53.85
N GLU A 99 -24.24 12.64 53.63
CA GLU A 99 -25.07 13.23 54.70
C GLU A 99 -25.80 12.17 55.56
N GLN A 100 -26.09 10.98 55.01
CA GLN A 100 -26.76 9.88 55.71
C GLN A 100 -25.79 8.87 56.35
N GLY A 101 -24.49 9.15 56.35
CA GLY A 101 -23.45 8.26 56.87
C GLY A 101 -23.09 7.10 55.94
N GLY A 102 -23.55 7.12 54.68
CA GLY A 102 -23.19 6.10 53.69
C GLY A 102 -21.76 6.29 53.20
N VAL A 103 -20.97 5.22 53.10
CA VAL A 103 -19.56 5.33 52.64
C VAL A 103 -19.50 5.81 51.19
N ILE A 104 -18.63 6.79 50.91
CA ILE A 104 -18.36 7.27 49.57
C ILE A 104 -17.56 6.21 48.80
N ASN A 105 -18.17 5.65 47.75
CA ASN A 105 -17.61 4.53 46.97
C ASN A 105 -17.06 4.94 45.59
N ASP A 106 -17.18 6.22 45.23
CA ASP A 106 -16.71 6.79 43.98
C ASP A 106 -16.10 8.16 44.23
N ARG A 107 -14.94 8.44 43.62
CA ARG A 107 -14.26 9.74 43.72
C ARG A 107 -15.12 10.91 43.20
N GLU A 108 -16.03 10.65 42.27
CA GLU A 108 -16.93 11.68 41.72
C GLU A 108 -17.99 12.15 42.72
N ASN A 109 -18.19 11.40 43.81
CA ASN A 109 -19.17 11.69 44.87
C ASN A 109 -18.48 12.11 46.18
N VAL A 110 -17.25 12.60 46.12
CA VAL A 110 -16.53 13.11 47.30
C VAL A 110 -17.20 14.40 47.77
N GLU A 111 -17.56 14.47 49.05
CA GLU A 111 -18.32 15.58 49.65
C GLU A 111 -17.60 16.25 50.84
N ALA A 112 -16.52 15.64 51.33
CA ALA A 112 -15.72 16.14 52.46
C ALA A 112 -14.35 16.63 51.98
N GLU A 113 -14.05 17.91 52.20
CA GLU A 113 -12.78 18.55 51.84
C GLU A 113 -11.95 18.85 53.09
N VAL A 114 -10.71 18.36 53.14
CA VAL A 114 -9.73 18.67 54.20
C VAL A 114 -8.71 19.67 53.67
N VAL A 115 -8.58 20.80 54.35
CA VAL A 115 -7.74 21.93 53.96
C VAL A 115 -6.95 22.43 55.17
N PRO A 116 -5.64 22.69 55.07
CA PRO A 116 -4.90 23.32 56.17
C PRO A 116 -5.31 24.80 56.31
N GLU A 117 -5.35 25.31 57.55
CA GLU A 117 -5.50 26.75 57.83
C GLU A 117 -4.27 27.56 57.43
N SER A 118 -3.09 26.92 57.53
CA SER A 118 -1.83 27.41 57.00
C SER A 118 -0.86 26.24 56.75
N GLY A 119 0.00 26.34 55.73
CA GLY A 119 1.01 25.32 55.44
C GLY A 119 0.83 24.64 54.08
N ALA A 120 1.91 24.05 53.56
CA ALA A 120 1.97 23.50 52.19
C ALA A 120 1.27 22.14 52.03
N GLN A 121 0.69 21.58 53.11
CA GLN A 121 0.29 20.19 53.17
C GLN A 121 -1.04 19.92 53.89
N ALA A 122 -1.91 19.13 53.26
CA ALA A 122 -3.22 18.79 53.84
C ALA A 122 -3.10 17.66 54.87
N MET A 123 -2.33 16.61 54.57
CA MET A 123 -2.19 15.44 55.45
C MET A 123 -0.77 14.85 55.44
N TYR A 124 -0.22 14.55 56.62
CA TYR A 124 1.04 13.82 56.82
C TYR A 124 0.76 12.50 57.54
N VAL A 125 1.16 11.38 56.93
CA VAL A 125 0.91 10.03 57.44
C VAL A 125 2.21 9.41 57.94
N ASP A 126 2.40 9.43 59.26
CA ASP A 126 3.57 8.94 59.98
C ASP A 126 3.29 7.66 60.78
N SER A 127 2.43 6.80 60.23
CA SER A 127 2.04 5.55 60.88
C SER A 127 1.69 4.47 59.87
N GLU A 128 1.78 3.21 60.30
CA GLU A 128 1.55 2.07 59.43
C GLU A 128 0.07 1.67 59.31
N GLY A 129 -0.33 1.15 58.16
CA GLY A 129 -1.67 0.58 57.94
C GLY A 129 -2.80 1.61 57.80
N VAL A 130 -2.46 2.89 57.62
CA VAL A 130 -3.44 3.96 57.49
C VAL A 130 -4.20 3.85 56.17
N THR A 131 -5.52 3.96 56.22
CA THR A 131 -6.40 4.02 55.05
C THR A 131 -7.08 5.38 54.96
N VAL A 132 -7.04 5.98 53.78
CA VAL A 132 -7.75 7.22 53.44
C VAL A 132 -8.67 6.95 52.27
N SER A 133 -9.96 7.25 52.40
CA SER A 133 -10.93 7.00 51.34
C SER A 133 -12.04 8.03 51.24
N GLY A 134 -12.46 8.38 50.03
CA GLY A 134 -13.65 9.21 49.83
C GLY A 134 -13.51 10.65 50.31
N LEU A 135 -12.27 11.16 50.41
CA LEU A 135 -11.97 12.52 50.87
C LEU A 135 -11.34 13.34 49.75
N GLU A 136 -11.63 14.64 49.74
CA GLU A 136 -10.86 15.64 49.00
C GLU A 136 -9.78 16.20 49.93
N LEU A 137 -8.52 16.16 49.49
CA LEU A 137 -7.39 16.65 50.27
C LEU A 137 -6.75 17.77 49.49
N THR A 138 -6.88 19.01 49.97
CA THR A 138 -6.43 20.20 49.24
C THR A 138 -5.32 20.90 50.02
N ALA A 139 -4.14 21.06 49.40
CA ALA A 139 -3.06 21.87 49.97
C ALA A 139 -3.34 23.37 49.79
N ASP A 140 -2.81 24.22 50.68
CA ASP A 140 -2.86 25.68 50.49
C ASP A 140 -1.84 26.11 49.43
N ASN A 141 -2.31 26.80 48.38
CA ASN A 141 -1.56 27.16 47.17
C ASN A 141 -0.48 28.25 47.38
N ALA A 142 -0.18 28.63 48.62
CA ALA A 142 0.69 29.75 48.97
C ALA A 142 2.18 29.39 49.13
N SER A 143 2.57 28.09 49.15
CA SER A 143 3.96 27.67 49.37
C SER A 143 4.33 26.40 48.58
N GLU A 144 5.55 26.39 48.02
CA GLU A 144 6.16 25.23 47.33
C GLU A 144 7.16 24.51 48.26
N PRO A 145 7.29 23.17 48.21
CA PRO A 145 6.53 22.25 47.35
C PRO A 145 5.13 21.95 47.92
N LEU A 146 4.10 22.05 47.07
CA LEU A 146 2.72 21.66 47.44
C LEU A 146 2.65 20.14 47.63
N ARG A 147 2.20 19.67 48.80
CA ARG A 147 2.02 18.24 49.11
C ARG A 147 0.66 17.96 49.72
N ASN A 148 -0.33 17.52 48.95
CA ASN A 148 -1.65 17.25 49.54
C ASN A 148 -1.55 16.11 50.57
N VAL A 149 -0.84 15.04 50.23
CA VAL A 149 -0.51 13.94 51.14
C VAL A 149 0.97 13.60 51.10
N GLU A 150 1.61 13.49 52.26
CA GLU A 150 2.93 12.87 52.43
C GLU A 150 2.78 11.62 53.30
N VAL A 151 3.46 10.54 52.93
CA VAL A 151 3.33 9.24 53.58
C VAL A 151 4.71 8.70 53.90
N THR A 152 5.02 8.52 55.18
CA THR A 152 6.24 7.88 55.72
C THR A 152 6.01 6.50 56.32
N GLY A 153 4.77 6.17 56.71
CA GLY A 153 4.42 4.86 57.25
C GLY A 153 4.12 3.77 56.22
N ASP A 154 4.38 2.49 56.58
CA ASP A 154 4.16 1.33 55.72
C ASP A 154 2.66 0.96 55.56
N ARG A 155 2.30 0.15 54.56
CA ARG A 155 0.94 -0.36 54.32
C ARG A 155 -0.15 0.72 54.14
N PHE A 156 0.22 1.88 53.59
CA PHE A 156 -0.72 2.96 53.32
C PHE A 156 -1.71 2.63 52.20
N THR A 157 -2.97 3.03 52.35
CA THR A 157 -4.00 2.91 51.32
C THR A 157 -4.68 4.24 51.06
N LEU A 158 -4.71 4.68 49.80
CA LEU A 158 -5.48 5.82 49.32
C LEU A 158 -6.49 5.35 48.27
N THR A 159 -7.79 5.57 48.49
CA THR A 159 -8.78 5.07 47.54
C THR A 159 -10.02 5.93 47.37
N ARG A 160 -10.44 6.16 46.13
CA ARG A 160 -11.64 6.95 45.78
C ARG A 160 -11.59 8.37 46.34
N SER A 161 -10.38 8.93 46.42
CA SER A 161 -10.15 10.28 46.93
C SER A 161 -9.83 11.23 45.79
N VAL A 162 -10.04 12.52 46.04
CA VAL A 162 -9.70 13.60 45.09
C VAL A 162 -8.57 14.41 45.68
N LEU A 163 -7.49 14.58 44.92
CA LEU A 163 -6.35 15.36 45.36
C LEU A 163 -6.04 16.39 44.27
N PRO A 164 -6.68 17.58 44.35
CA PRO A 164 -6.54 18.62 43.34
C PRO A 164 -5.21 19.36 43.50
N GLY A 165 -4.54 19.72 42.40
CA GLY A 165 -3.34 20.56 42.47
C GLY A 165 -2.32 20.36 41.36
N LEU A 166 -1.41 21.35 41.23
CA LEU A 166 -0.32 21.33 40.24
C LEU A 166 1.06 20.98 40.84
N GLY A 167 1.20 20.89 42.17
CA GLY A 167 2.43 20.46 42.86
C GLY A 167 2.24 19.11 43.58
N GLY A 168 3.35 18.40 43.85
CA GLY A 168 3.47 17.00 44.30
C GLY A 168 2.40 16.47 45.26
N THR A 169 1.28 16.03 44.72
CA THR A 169 -0.03 15.90 45.38
C THR A 169 -0.12 14.67 46.27
N VAL A 170 0.51 13.56 45.89
CA VAL A 170 0.78 12.41 46.76
C VAL A 170 2.27 12.13 46.74
N TYR A 171 2.92 12.24 47.90
CA TYR A 171 4.35 12.02 48.09
C TYR A 171 4.56 10.83 49.03
N VAL A 172 4.79 9.65 48.44
CA VAL A 172 5.16 8.46 49.22
C VAL A 172 6.67 8.48 49.39
N THR A 173 7.15 8.73 50.61
CA THR A 173 8.55 8.99 50.92
C THR A 173 8.91 8.42 52.27
N GLY A 174 10.15 8.01 52.50
CA GLY A 174 10.57 7.52 53.80
C GLY A 174 11.08 6.10 53.76
N ASP A 175 12.00 5.85 54.67
CA ASP A 175 12.86 4.66 54.74
C ASP A 175 12.02 3.40 55.04
N GLU A 176 10.82 3.59 55.59
CA GLU A 176 9.96 2.54 56.13
C GLU A 176 8.83 2.10 55.18
N VAL A 177 8.48 2.88 54.14
CA VAL A 177 7.35 2.52 53.26
C VAL A 177 7.73 1.36 52.34
N GLN A 178 7.24 0.16 52.60
CA GLN A 178 7.51 -1.03 51.78
C GLN A 178 6.33 -1.35 50.84
N LYS A 179 5.10 -1.07 51.28
CA LYS A 179 3.82 -1.41 50.64
C LYS A 179 2.90 -0.19 50.62
N PHE A 180 2.22 0.04 49.50
CA PHE A 180 1.14 1.02 49.43
C PHE A 180 0.14 0.64 48.34
N THR A 181 -1.10 1.06 48.49
CA THR A 181 -2.15 0.92 47.47
C THR A 181 -2.77 2.27 47.18
N ILE A 182 -2.76 2.69 45.92
CA ILE A 182 -3.46 3.90 45.44
C ILE A 182 -4.43 3.46 44.36
N THR A 183 -5.73 3.58 44.61
CA THR A 183 -6.72 3.05 43.66
C THR A 183 -8.03 3.82 43.54
N GLY A 184 -8.52 3.99 42.31
CA GLY A 184 -9.79 4.66 42.05
C GLY A 184 -9.79 6.16 42.37
N SER A 185 -8.62 6.78 42.57
CA SER A 185 -8.49 8.17 43.00
C SER A 185 -8.19 9.11 41.83
N GLU A 186 -8.45 10.40 42.01
CA GLU A 186 -7.96 11.47 41.13
C GLU A 186 -6.75 12.15 41.78
N VAL A 187 -5.63 12.19 41.06
CA VAL A 187 -4.36 12.69 41.57
C VAL A 187 -3.73 13.64 40.56
N GLY A 188 -3.40 14.85 40.98
CA GLY A 188 -2.60 15.79 40.18
C GLY A 188 -1.23 15.22 39.81
N ILE A 189 -0.29 15.24 40.75
CA ILE A 189 1.05 14.67 40.63
C ILE A 189 1.19 13.56 41.67
N LEU A 190 1.34 12.32 41.21
CA LEU A 190 1.70 11.18 42.03
C LEU A 190 3.21 11.00 42.00
N THR A 191 3.89 11.19 43.14
CA THR A 191 5.32 10.95 43.27
C THR A 191 5.58 9.78 44.21
N VAL A 192 6.22 8.75 43.66
CA VAL A 192 6.69 7.58 44.40
C VAL A 192 8.20 7.70 44.54
N SER A 193 8.66 7.91 45.77
CA SER A 193 10.08 7.88 46.14
C SER A 193 10.40 6.61 46.92
N ASN A 194 11.67 6.24 46.99
CA ASN A 194 12.15 5.47 48.14
C ASN A 194 12.74 6.43 49.18
N GLY A 195 12.64 6.05 50.45
CA GLY A 195 13.61 6.49 51.44
C GLY A 195 14.82 5.55 51.49
N VAL A 196 15.79 5.90 52.32
CA VAL A 196 17.05 5.24 52.59
C VAL A 196 16.81 3.96 53.42
N GLY A 197 16.79 2.77 52.82
CA GLY A 197 16.58 1.53 53.60
C GLY A 197 16.57 0.24 52.79
N ASP A 198 17.01 -0.85 53.43
CA ASP A 198 17.38 -2.16 52.85
C ASP A 198 16.37 -2.77 51.86
N ASP A 199 16.89 -3.28 50.74
CA ASP A 199 16.19 -3.71 49.51
C ASP A 199 15.37 -5.01 49.60
N LEU A 200 15.17 -5.60 50.78
CA LEU A 200 14.77 -7.02 50.88
C LEU A 200 13.26 -7.30 51.09
N GLY A 201 12.38 -6.29 51.04
CA GLY A 201 10.94 -6.47 51.37
C GLY A 201 9.88 -5.81 50.47
N ARG A 202 10.27 -5.01 49.46
CA ARG A 202 9.34 -4.20 48.66
C ARG A 202 8.43 -5.08 47.79
N SER A 203 7.17 -5.21 48.20
CA SER A 203 6.11 -5.97 47.50
C SER A 203 4.78 -5.24 47.64
N ASN A 204 3.82 -5.48 46.74
CA ASN A 204 2.47 -4.87 46.83
C ASN A 204 2.47 -3.33 46.84
N ARG A 205 3.28 -2.71 45.97
CA ARG A 205 3.17 -1.29 45.62
C ARG A 205 2.25 -1.17 44.40
N ILE A 206 0.99 -0.80 44.62
CA ILE A 206 -0.10 -0.92 43.66
C ILE A 206 -0.66 0.47 43.34
N ILE A 207 -0.77 0.78 42.04
CA ILE A 207 -1.38 2.02 41.53
C ILE A 207 -2.41 1.61 40.46
N THR A 208 -3.70 1.56 40.77
CA THR A 208 -4.69 1.03 39.82
C THR A 208 -5.96 1.87 39.66
N ASP A 209 -6.47 1.97 38.43
CA ASP A 209 -7.77 2.61 38.14
C ASP A 209 -7.87 4.09 38.55
N ASN A 210 -6.72 4.78 38.60
CA ASN A 210 -6.66 6.20 38.95
C ASN A 210 -6.77 7.10 37.72
N LEU A 211 -7.28 8.31 37.92
CA LEU A 211 -7.08 9.43 37.01
C LEU A 211 -5.86 10.23 37.51
N ILE A 212 -4.75 10.13 36.80
CA ILE A 212 -3.48 10.74 37.20
C ILE A 212 -3.12 11.79 36.15
N ARG A 213 -2.78 13.01 36.58
CA ARG A 213 -2.28 14.00 35.62
C ARG A 213 -0.80 13.74 35.32
N VAL A 214 0.04 13.59 36.34
CA VAL A 214 1.46 13.23 36.25
C VAL A 214 1.79 12.09 37.20
N ALA A 215 2.47 11.04 36.71
CA ALA A 215 3.10 10.03 37.55
C ALA A 215 4.62 10.20 37.55
N GLN A 216 5.25 10.23 38.71
CA GLN A 216 6.69 10.39 38.88
C GLN A 216 7.25 9.27 39.77
N PHE A 217 8.29 8.62 39.26
CA PHE A 217 9.06 7.58 39.96
C PHE A 217 10.47 8.12 40.19
N ALA A 218 10.85 8.39 41.44
CA ALA A 218 12.18 8.92 41.77
C ALA A 218 12.96 7.93 42.67
N GLY A 219 14.14 7.50 42.22
CA GLY A 219 15.15 6.85 43.07
C GLY A 219 16.01 7.90 43.77
N ASP A 220 16.79 7.48 44.77
CA ASP A 220 17.68 8.38 45.51
C ASP A 220 18.64 9.13 44.56
N VAL A 221 18.81 10.43 44.81
CA VAL A 221 19.64 11.35 44.01
C VAL A 221 20.96 11.60 44.72
N SER A 222 22.07 11.09 44.18
CA SER A 222 23.35 11.81 44.25
C SER A 222 23.35 12.85 43.11
N ALA A 223 23.82 14.10 43.21
CA ALA A 223 25.01 14.58 43.91
C ALA A 223 25.09 16.13 44.02
N ASN A 224 24.06 16.87 44.47
CA ASN A 224 24.21 18.34 44.59
C ASN A 224 23.63 19.06 45.83
N ASP A 225 22.97 18.35 46.76
CA ASP A 225 22.62 18.95 48.05
C ASP A 225 23.46 18.37 49.18
N ARG A 226 24.17 19.26 49.87
CA ARG A 226 25.22 18.98 50.87
C ARG A 226 24.72 18.31 52.18
N TRP A 227 23.57 17.63 52.18
CA TRP A 227 22.95 17.14 53.41
C TRP A 227 22.67 15.63 53.49
N LYS A 228 22.95 14.81 52.47
CA LYS A 228 22.77 13.35 52.57
C LYS A 228 23.80 12.55 51.77
N SER A 229 25.06 12.57 52.20
CA SER A 229 26.14 11.78 51.58
C SER A 229 26.53 10.57 52.43
N THR A 230 25.85 9.42 52.30
CA THR A 230 26.48 8.12 52.65
C THR A 230 25.85 6.87 52.03
N TYR A 231 24.68 6.90 51.38
CA TYR A 231 23.99 5.69 50.92
C TYR A 231 23.64 5.77 49.43
N GLY A 232 23.90 4.67 48.70
CA GLY A 232 23.92 4.62 47.24
C GLY A 232 22.54 4.45 46.58
N ASP A 233 22.56 4.47 45.25
CA ASP A 233 21.44 4.29 44.30
C ASP A 233 20.44 3.19 44.73
N SER A 234 19.50 3.53 45.59
CA SER A 234 18.50 2.56 46.06
C SER A 234 17.39 2.45 45.00
N PRO A 235 17.01 1.24 44.54
CA PRO A 235 15.92 1.04 43.57
C PRO A 235 14.55 1.44 44.13
N ILE A 236 13.59 1.83 43.29
CA ILE A 236 12.18 2.03 43.73
C ILE A 236 11.51 0.69 44.09
N GLY A 237 12.03 -0.43 43.61
CA GLY A 237 11.38 -1.74 43.71
C GLY A 237 10.23 -1.89 42.73
N ASN A 238 9.58 -3.06 42.71
CA ASN A 238 8.50 -3.36 41.78
C ASN A 238 7.23 -2.56 42.11
N VAL A 239 6.81 -1.71 41.18
CA VAL A 239 5.51 -1.02 41.23
C VAL A 239 4.60 -1.63 40.16
N THR A 240 3.42 -2.06 40.57
CA THR A 240 2.37 -2.50 39.64
C THR A 240 1.46 -1.30 39.38
N ALA A 241 1.47 -0.79 38.15
CA ALA A 241 0.55 0.26 37.72
C ALA A 241 -0.27 -0.19 36.51
N SER A 242 -1.60 -0.27 36.65
CA SER A 242 -2.51 -0.74 35.60
C SER A 242 -3.89 -0.09 35.69
N GLY A 243 -4.61 0.03 34.56
CA GLY A 243 -5.96 0.62 34.53
C GLY A 243 -6.00 2.13 34.75
N ASN A 244 -4.86 2.80 34.96
CA ASN A 244 -4.83 4.25 35.17
C ASN A 244 -5.01 5.02 33.86
N THR A 245 -5.64 6.18 33.93
CA THR A 245 -5.64 7.20 32.88
C THR A 245 -4.64 8.29 33.25
N ILE A 246 -3.55 8.39 32.50
CA ILE A 246 -2.49 9.38 32.70
C ILE A 246 -2.63 10.49 31.66
N THR A 247 -3.02 11.68 32.09
CA THR A 247 -3.45 12.74 31.16
C THR A 247 -2.30 13.59 30.62
N GLU A 248 -1.17 13.68 31.32
CA GLU A 248 -0.01 14.46 30.87
C GLU A 248 1.28 13.65 30.77
N ALA A 249 1.70 12.96 31.84
CA ALA A 249 3.12 12.59 31.99
C ALA A 249 3.40 11.36 32.84
N VAL A 250 4.42 10.57 32.46
CA VAL A 250 5.10 9.61 33.33
C VAL A 250 6.60 9.92 33.35
N PHE A 251 7.16 10.16 34.53
CA PHE A 251 8.58 10.44 34.76
C PHE A 251 9.24 9.30 35.53
N ALA A 252 10.48 8.98 35.18
CA ALA A 252 11.37 8.18 36.01
C ALA A 252 12.73 8.87 36.13
N TYR A 253 13.25 8.99 37.36
CA TYR A 253 14.54 9.61 37.66
C TYR A 253 15.40 8.63 38.45
N ASN A 254 16.59 8.30 37.94
CA ASN A 254 17.60 7.51 38.65
C ASN A 254 17.08 6.17 39.21
N THR A 255 16.24 5.46 38.44
CA THR A 255 15.59 4.21 38.89
C THR A 255 16.10 3.02 38.11
N THR A 256 16.37 1.88 38.77
CA THR A 256 16.72 0.62 38.10
C THR A 256 15.53 -0.36 37.94
N THR A 257 14.29 -0.01 38.32
CA THR A 257 13.26 -1.03 38.60
C THR A 257 11.80 -0.89 38.09
N PRO A 258 11.12 0.25 37.92
CA PRO A 258 9.78 0.19 37.35
C PRO A 258 9.87 -0.14 35.84
N ASP A 259 9.27 -1.26 35.42
CA ASP A 259 9.13 -1.58 33.99
C ASP A 259 8.17 -0.57 33.34
N LEU A 260 8.72 0.56 32.90
CA LEU A 260 7.95 1.63 32.27
C LEU A 260 7.25 1.18 30.99
N ARG A 261 7.75 0.13 30.31
CA ARG A 261 7.07 -0.42 29.13
C ARG A 261 5.82 -1.18 29.54
N HIS A 262 5.90 -1.96 30.61
CA HIS A 262 4.72 -2.61 31.18
C HIS A 262 3.72 -1.57 31.70
N ILE A 263 4.17 -0.57 32.46
CA ILE A 263 3.32 0.54 32.92
C ILE A 263 2.68 1.26 31.72
N ALA A 264 3.44 1.63 30.68
CA ALA A 264 2.86 2.30 29.51
C ALA A 264 1.82 1.44 28.77
N ARG A 265 1.98 0.12 28.74
CA ARG A 265 1.03 -0.81 28.09
C ARG A 265 -0.22 -1.08 28.93
N GLN A 266 -0.11 -1.04 30.24
CA GLN A 266 -1.21 -1.34 31.16
C GLN A 266 -2.03 -0.11 31.53
N ASN A 267 -1.68 1.08 31.03
CA ASN A 267 -2.33 2.35 31.35
C ASN A 267 -2.66 3.13 30.08
N THR A 268 -3.67 4.00 30.17
CA THR A 268 -4.02 4.93 29.09
C THR A 268 -3.20 6.21 29.23
N ILE A 269 -2.19 6.42 28.39
CA ILE A 269 -1.36 7.64 28.39
C ILE A 269 -1.80 8.55 27.24
N ARG A 270 -2.32 9.74 27.54
CA ARG A 270 -2.88 10.64 26.51
C ARG A 270 -1.83 11.42 25.68
N ARG A 271 -0.56 11.54 26.13
CA ARG A 271 0.53 12.26 25.44
C ARG A 271 1.93 11.67 25.75
N GLY A 272 2.81 11.43 24.76
CA GLY A 272 4.22 11.04 24.99
C GLY A 272 4.99 10.48 23.77
N ALA A 273 6.32 10.40 23.84
CA ALA A 273 7.18 9.70 22.86
C ALA A 273 8.23 8.86 23.61
N ILE A 274 8.45 7.62 23.16
CA ILE A 274 9.31 6.62 23.81
C ILE A 274 10.46 6.24 22.85
N PRO A 275 11.73 6.44 23.22
CA PRO A 275 12.86 5.85 22.50
C PRO A 275 12.84 4.32 22.68
N LEU A 276 12.88 3.59 21.57
CA LEU A 276 13.05 2.14 21.52
C LEU A 276 14.48 1.85 21.05
N THR A 277 15.32 1.38 21.97
CA THR A 277 16.67 0.89 21.68
C THR A 277 16.63 -0.46 20.94
N PRO A 278 17.40 -0.65 19.86
CA PRO A 278 17.75 -1.95 19.31
C PRO A 278 18.97 -2.52 20.05
N SER A 279 18.96 -3.84 20.24
CA SER A 279 19.97 -4.62 20.98
C SER A 279 21.37 -4.57 20.35
N GLY A 280 22.41 -4.32 21.16
CA GLY A 280 23.80 -4.47 20.76
C GLY A 280 24.84 -4.13 21.84
N ASP A 281 25.08 -5.11 22.73
CA ASP A 281 26.19 -5.26 23.67
C ASP A 281 26.22 -4.40 24.96
N VAL A 282 25.73 -5.07 26.02
CA VAL A 282 25.77 -4.69 27.43
C VAL A 282 27.19 -4.43 27.88
N ARG A 283 27.51 -3.18 28.25
CA ARG A 283 28.45 -2.84 29.33
C ARG A 283 28.43 -1.35 29.68
N ALA A 284 27.94 -1.11 30.89
CA ALA A 284 27.98 0.10 31.70
C ALA A 284 26.90 1.16 31.42
N ASN A 285 25.87 1.10 32.29
CA ASN A 285 24.94 2.18 32.69
C ASN A 285 23.64 2.30 31.87
N GLU A 286 23.14 1.16 31.40
CA GLU A 286 21.89 1.00 30.66
C GLU A 286 20.67 0.94 31.60
N ASN A 287 19.79 1.95 31.55
CA ASN A 287 18.33 1.85 31.83
C ASN A 287 17.57 3.19 31.70
N GLU A 288 18.02 4.12 30.86
CA GLU A 288 17.33 5.40 30.72
C GLU A 288 16.25 5.36 29.62
N VAL A 289 15.02 4.96 29.98
CA VAL A 289 13.84 5.22 29.13
C VAL A 289 13.37 6.64 29.41
N ARG A 290 13.84 7.61 28.61
CA ARG A 290 13.33 8.99 28.65
C ARG A 290 12.04 9.12 27.86
N LEU A 291 10.90 9.23 28.54
CA LEU A 291 9.67 9.77 27.93
C LEU A 291 9.86 11.27 27.68
N VAL A 292 10.18 11.65 26.44
CA VAL A 292 10.48 13.05 26.11
C VAL A 292 9.26 13.73 25.49
N TYR A 293 8.71 14.72 26.20
CA TYR A 293 7.50 15.49 25.83
C TYR A 293 7.58 16.30 24.54
N LYS A 294 8.78 16.45 23.98
CA LYS A 294 9.00 17.16 22.72
C LYS A 294 9.70 16.21 21.78
N LEU A 295 9.05 15.87 20.67
CA LEU A 295 9.61 15.00 19.64
C LEU A 295 11.04 15.41 19.22
N PRO A 296 11.40 16.70 19.04
CA PRO A 296 12.79 17.09 18.77
C PRO A 296 13.79 16.66 19.86
N SER A 297 13.37 16.66 21.13
CA SER A 297 14.22 16.25 22.24
C SER A 297 14.28 14.72 22.36
N ALA A 298 13.22 13.99 21.98
CA ALA A 298 13.25 12.53 21.87
C ALA A 298 14.26 12.08 20.81
N VAL A 299 14.22 12.72 19.63
CA VAL A 299 15.20 12.48 18.56
C VAL A 299 16.61 12.83 19.01
N ALA A 300 16.79 13.97 19.70
CA ALA A 300 18.10 14.35 20.22
C ALA A 300 18.65 13.36 21.24
N ALA A 301 17.81 12.72 22.04
CA ALA A 301 18.20 11.73 23.05
C ALA A 301 18.42 10.32 22.48
N ALA A 302 17.78 9.96 21.37
CA ALA A 302 17.89 8.63 20.76
C ALA A 302 19.30 8.35 20.22
N GLU A 303 19.84 7.15 20.40
CA GLU A 303 21.13 6.78 19.84
C GLU A 303 21.03 6.40 18.36
N PRO A 304 22.11 6.51 17.56
CA PRO A 304 22.12 6.01 16.19
C PRO A 304 21.75 4.51 16.12
N GLY A 305 20.69 4.19 15.39
CA GLY A 305 20.07 2.87 15.28
C GLY A 305 18.66 2.85 15.88
N ASP A 306 18.36 3.77 16.79
CA ASP A 306 17.12 3.77 17.56
C ASP A 306 15.87 4.05 16.72
N THR A 307 14.74 3.59 17.26
CA THR A 307 13.42 3.97 16.78
C THR A 307 12.71 4.79 17.85
N VAL A 308 12.31 6.01 17.52
CA VAL A 308 11.44 6.82 18.38
C VAL A 308 9.99 6.47 18.05
N SER A 309 9.33 5.77 18.98
CA SER A 309 7.90 5.47 18.90
C SER A 309 7.08 6.64 19.43
N VAL A 310 6.27 7.24 18.55
CA VAL A 310 5.40 8.37 18.84
C VAL A 310 3.99 7.84 19.10
N LEU A 311 3.43 8.18 20.26
CA LEU A 311 2.07 7.78 20.63
C LEU A 311 1.02 8.61 19.85
N PRO A 312 -0.23 8.13 19.76
CA PRO A 312 -1.33 8.93 19.22
C PRO A 312 -1.41 10.31 19.87
N GLY A 313 -1.64 11.35 19.06
CA GLY A 313 -1.72 12.73 19.54
C GLY A 313 -1.29 13.76 18.52
N ARG A 314 -1.44 15.04 18.89
CA ARG A 314 -1.04 16.20 18.08
C ARG A 314 0.19 16.89 18.68
N TYR A 315 1.31 16.82 17.97
CA TYR A 315 2.61 17.33 18.37
C TYR A 315 2.89 18.65 17.65
N ALA A 316 2.65 19.77 18.32
CA ALA A 316 2.91 21.10 17.77
C ALA A 316 4.31 21.58 18.17
N HIS A 317 5.11 22.01 17.19
CA HIS A 317 6.46 22.50 17.42
C HIS A 317 6.68 23.90 16.84
N SER A 318 7.46 24.71 17.57
CA SER A 318 7.90 26.04 17.14
C SER A 318 9.21 26.01 16.35
N ARG A 319 9.80 24.82 16.17
CA ARG A 319 11.02 24.56 15.40
C ARG A 319 10.93 23.18 14.72
N PRO A 320 11.71 22.93 13.64
CA PRO A 320 11.71 21.64 12.97
C PRO A 320 12.09 20.48 13.90
N VAL A 321 11.52 19.30 13.63
CA VAL A 321 12.01 18.01 14.11
C VAL A 321 13.18 17.61 13.24
N VAL A 322 14.40 17.80 13.72
CA VAL A 322 15.63 17.49 12.96
C VAL A 322 16.08 16.07 13.29
N VAL A 323 16.21 15.23 12.26
CA VAL A 323 16.75 13.86 12.33
C VAL A 323 18.12 13.84 11.67
N ASP A 324 19.16 14.10 12.45
CA ASP A 324 20.56 14.25 11.99
C ASP A 324 21.47 13.06 12.33
N LYS A 325 20.87 11.98 12.83
CA LYS A 325 21.49 10.67 13.07
C LYS A 325 20.56 9.57 12.58
N ARG A 326 21.09 8.34 12.46
CA ARG A 326 20.35 7.14 12.01
C ARG A 326 19.25 6.79 13.01
N VAL A 327 18.14 7.52 13.04
CA VAL A 327 17.04 7.31 13.98
C VAL A 327 15.76 7.25 13.19
N SER A 328 14.95 6.21 13.42
CA SER A 328 13.64 6.08 12.79
C SER A 328 12.56 6.75 13.64
N LEU A 329 11.62 7.44 12.99
CA LEU A 329 10.43 8.01 13.60
C LEU A 329 9.23 7.16 13.20
N VAL A 330 8.51 6.58 14.17
CA VAL A 330 7.37 5.70 13.90
C VAL A 330 6.18 6.08 14.77
N ALA A 331 5.05 6.37 14.15
CA ALA A 331 3.79 6.56 14.85
C ALA A 331 3.14 5.22 15.20
N SER A 332 2.86 5.00 16.47
CA SER A 332 2.19 3.78 16.94
C SER A 332 0.69 3.72 16.60
N GLY A 333 0.05 4.87 16.33
CA GLY A 333 -1.36 4.96 15.96
C GLY A 333 -1.64 5.18 14.48
N GLY A 334 -0.61 5.25 13.64
CA GLY A 334 -0.75 5.62 12.24
C GLY A 334 -1.16 7.08 11.98
N PRO A 335 -1.33 7.46 10.70
CA PRO A 335 -1.46 8.87 10.31
C PRO A 335 -2.77 9.50 10.79
N ASP A 336 -3.85 8.73 10.92
CA ASP A 336 -5.16 9.23 11.37
C ASP A 336 -5.17 9.63 12.84
N ALA A 337 -4.28 9.05 13.65
CA ALA A 337 -4.22 9.28 15.10
C ALA A 337 -3.01 10.13 15.53
N THR A 338 -2.02 10.32 14.65
CA THR A 338 -0.74 10.95 15.02
C THR A 338 -0.38 12.09 14.08
N THR A 339 -0.43 13.32 14.59
CA THR A 339 -0.16 14.54 13.81
C THR A 339 1.08 15.27 14.30
N ILE A 340 2.03 15.56 13.41
CA ILE A 340 3.11 16.52 13.66
C ILE A 340 2.76 17.84 12.96
N ALA A 341 2.68 18.92 13.73
CA ALA A 341 2.27 20.22 13.24
C ALA A 341 3.32 21.29 13.52
N ALA A 342 3.55 22.17 12.55
CA ALA A 342 4.36 23.37 12.74
C ALA A 342 3.57 24.66 12.43
N GLY A 343 4.08 25.76 12.98
CA GLY A 343 3.59 27.13 12.72
C GLY A 343 4.73 28.10 12.43
N HIS A 344 5.85 27.60 11.89
CA HIS A 344 7.05 28.38 11.58
C HIS A 344 7.44 28.23 10.10
N ALA A 345 8.29 29.14 9.62
CA ALA A 345 8.96 28.98 8.34
C ALA A 345 9.94 27.79 8.41
N GLY A 346 10.05 27.02 7.34
CA GLY A 346 10.84 25.79 7.25
C GLY A 346 10.00 24.51 7.29
N PRO A 347 10.65 23.33 7.22
CA PRO A 347 9.98 22.03 7.29
C PRO A 347 9.51 21.68 8.70
N VAL A 348 8.42 20.91 8.81
CA VAL A 348 7.99 20.27 10.07
C VAL A 348 9.01 19.22 10.50
N VAL A 349 9.41 18.37 9.55
CA VAL A 349 10.40 17.29 9.75
C VAL A 349 11.55 17.50 8.76
N ASP A 350 12.78 17.54 9.28
CA ASP A 350 14.00 17.72 8.50
C ASP A 350 14.95 16.53 8.69
N VAL A 351 15.03 15.67 7.68
CA VAL A 351 15.89 14.48 7.69
C VAL A 351 17.24 14.83 7.07
N ARG A 352 18.30 14.63 7.85
CA ARG A 352 19.68 14.95 7.49
C ARG A 352 20.64 13.77 7.54
N ALA A 353 20.16 12.59 7.94
CA ALA A 353 20.95 11.38 8.04
C ALA A 353 20.41 10.25 7.14
N SER A 354 21.32 9.38 6.73
CA SER A 354 21.03 8.16 5.96
C SER A 354 20.40 7.07 6.83
N ASN A 355 19.75 6.09 6.20
CA ASN A 355 19.13 4.92 6.84
C ASN A 355 18.08 5.30 7.91
N VAL A 356 17.25 6.29 7.58
CA VAL A 356 16.16 6.81 8.42
C VAL A 356 14.82 6.35 7.86
N THR A 357 13.91 5.93 8.74
CA THR A 357 12.50 5.70 8.40
C THR A 357 11.62 6.76 9.06
N VAL A 358 10.67 7.33 8.32
CA VAL A 358 9.57 8.15 8.87
C VAL A 358 8.25 7.48 8.50
N ASP A 359 7.50 7.04 9.51
CA ASP A 359 6.38 6.11 9.34
C ASP A 359 5.12 6.54 10.12
N GLY A 360 3.99 6.68 9.43
CA GLY A 360 2.68 6.71 10.08
C GLY A 360 2.20 8.08 10.56
N PHE A 361 2.61 9.19 9.97
CA PHE A 361 2.25 10.53 10.47
C PHE A 361 1.35 11.32 9.52
N THR A 362 0.40 12.05 10.09
CA THR A 362 -0.11 13.28 9.45
C THR A 362 0.88 14.41 9.69
N ILE A 363 1.31 15.12 8.64
CA ILE A 363 2.24 16.25 8.72
C ILE A 363 1.60 17.51 8.14
N THR A 364 1.57 18.60 8.91
CA THR A 364 0.94 19.87 8.48
C THR A 364 1.73 21.11 8.90
N ASN A 365 1.75 22.13 8.04
CA ASN A 365 2.42 23.41 8.32
C ASN A 365 1.63 24.59 7.72
N ARG A 366 0.69 25.12 8.51
CA ARG A 366 -0.18 26.25 8.13
C ARG A 366 0.43 27.61 8.48
N SER A 367 1.76 27.71 8.61
CA SER A 367 2.41 28.95 9.05
C SER A 367 2.12 30.12 8.10
N GLY A 368 2.10 31.34 8.64
CA GLY A 368 1.98 32.56 7.84
C GLY A 368 3.26 32.94 7.07
N ASN A 369 4.37 32.23 7.31
CA ASN A 369 5.72 32.64 6.91
C ASN A 369 6.34 31.60 5.97
N GLU A 370 6.79 32.03 4.79
CA GLU A 370 7.38 31.14 3.78
C GLU A 370 8.92 31.01 3.90
N PRO A 371 9.52 29.86 3.49
CA PRO A 371 8.89 28.67 2.93
C PRO A 371 8.38 27.71 4.03
N ALA A 372 7.07 27.49 4.15
CA ALA A 372 6.50 26.58 5.15
C ALA A 372 6.30 25.18 4.55
N ARG A 373 7.26 24.27 4.77
CA ARG A 373 7.29 22.92 4.18
C ARG A 373 6.78 21.84 5.14
N GLY A 374 6.39 20.69 4.62
CA GLY A 374 5.98 19.53 5.42
C GLY A 374 7.19 18.74 5.88
N LEU A 375 7.76 17.93 4.99
CA LEU A 375 8.94 17.10 5.24
C LEU A 375 10.04 17.44 4.24
N THR A 376 11.29 17.51 4.67
CA THR A 376 12.44 17.76 3.79
C THR A 376 13.58 16.82 4.12
N LEU A 377 14.22 16.26 3.09
CA LEU A 377 15.52 15.61 3.16
C LEU A 377 16.54 16.68 2.76
N SER A 378 17.41 17.11 3.68
CA SER A 378 18.34 18.24 3.42
C SER A 378 19.81 17.94 3.68
N GLY A 379 20.12 16.79 4.27
CA GLY A 379 21.50 16.42 4.58
C GLY A 379 22.35 16.21 3.31
N PRO A 380 23.66 16.49 3.36
CA PRO A 380 24.55 16.18 2.25
C PRO A 380 24.78 14.66 2.17
N GLY A 381 24.52 14.04 1.01
CA GLY A 381 24.79 12.60 0.80
C GLY A 381 23.90 11.70 1.64
N VAL A 382 22.63 12.07 1.78
CA VAL A 382 21.65 11.25 2.50
C VAL A 382 21.26 10.05 1.64
N GLU A 383 21.36 8.85 2.18
CA GLU A 383 21.08 7.61 1.43
C GLU A 383 20.05 6.75 2.16
N ASN A 384 19.30 5.94 1.42
CA ASN A 384 18.43 4.90 1.99
C ASN A 384 17.42 5.44 3.01
N VAL A 385 16.69 6.48 2.64
CA VAL A 385 15.59 7.02 3.46
C VAL A 385 14.27 6.39 3.03
N THR A 386 13.48 5.93 3.99
CA THR A 386 12.12 5.42 3.76
C THR A 386 11.10 6.38 4.35
N LEU A 387 10.20 6.89 3.52
CA LEU A 387 9.04 7.67 3.92
C LEU A 387 7.79 6.83 3.64
N ARG A 388 7.03 6.43 4.67
CA ARG A 388 5.87 5.56 4.44
C ARG A 388 4.67 5.84 5.33
N ASN A 389 3.49 5.46 4.85
CA ASN A 389 2.23 5.62 5.58
C ASN A 389 2.00 7.07 6.06
N LEU A 390 2.32 8.05 5.22
CA LEU A 390 2.24 9.47 5.57
C LEU A 390 1.04 10.16 4.93
N ASP A 391 0.46 11.14 5.63
CA ASP A 391 -0.48 12.10 5.07
C ASP A 391 0.05 13.53 5.24
N VAL A 392 0.63 14.09 4.17
CA VAL A 392 1.21 15.43 4.18
C VAL A 392 0.22 16.41 3.56
N THR A 393 -0.38 17.24 4.42
CA THR A 393 -1.50 18.08 4.02
C THR A 393 -1.54 19.44 4.68
N GLY A 394 -2.08 20.43 3.96
CA GLY A 394 -2.25 21.77 4.47
C GLY A 394 -0.94 22.47 4.76
N VAL A 395 0.06 22.21 3.92
CA VAL A 395 1.36 22.87 3.94
C VAL A 395 1.30 24.08 3.01
N ARG A 396 1.82 25.24 3.44
CA ARG A 396 1.76 26.47 2.61
C ARG A 396 2.80 26.54 1.49
N ASN A 397 3.66 25.54 1.40
CA ASN A 397 4.61 25.38 0.31
C ASN A 397 4.64 23.94 -0.19
N GLU A 398 5.83 23.39 -0.45
CA GLU A 398 5.97 21.99 -0.86
C GLU A 398 5.67 21.03 0.30
N GLY A 399 4.88 19.99 0.01
CA GLY A 399 4.54 18.95 0.99
C GLY A 399 5.78 18.17 1.41
N ILE A 400 6.36 17.42 0.47
CA ILE A 400 7.60 16.65 0.66
C ILE A 400 8.68 17.16 -0.30
N VAL A 401 9.90 17.36 0.21
CA VAL A 401 11.06 17.72 -0.60
C VAL A 401 12.17 16.68 -0.40
N VAL A 402 12.46 15.92 -1.45
CA VAL A 402 13.54 14.93 -1.53
C VAL A 402 14.71 15.59 -2.27
N THR A 403 15.66 16.17 -1.55
CA THR A 403 16.83 16.81 -2.15
C THR A 403 18.14 16.25 -1.57
N ARG A 404 19.18 16.19 -2.41
CA ARG A 404 20.52 15.70 -2.04
C ARG A 404 20.52 14.30 -1.41
N SER A 405 19.60 13.44 -1.88
CA SER A 405 19.50 12.06 -1.44
C SER A 405 19.56 11.06 -2.58
N ASP A 406 20.06 9.87 -2.30
CA ASP A 406 20.07 8.73 -3.22
C ASP A 406 19.34 7.53 -2.58
N GLY A 407 18.63 6.73 -3.38
CA GLY A 407 17.96 5.52 -2.87
C GLY A 407 16.80 5.81 -1.90
N THR A 408 16.01 6.86 -2.16
CA THR A 408 14.84 7.20 -1.32
C THR A 408 13.61 6.42 -1.72
N LEU A 409 12.96 5.73 -0.78
CA LEU A 409 11.66 5.08 -0.98
C LEU A 409 10.54 5.94 -0.38
N VAL A 410 9.51 6.24 -1.18
CA VAL A 410 8.27 6.87 -0.74
C VAL A 410 7.12 5.92 -1.03
N GLU A 411 6.50 5.37 0.03
CA GLU A 411 5.55 4.27 -0.07
C GLU A 411 4.25 4.54 0.69
N ASN A 412 3.08 4.36 0.06
CA ASN A 412 1.78 4.57 0.70
C ASN A 412 1.68 5.96 1.34
N VAL A 413 1.93 6.99 0.53
CA VAL A 413 1.98 8.39 0.97
C VAL A 413 0.93 9.22 0.25
N ARG A 414 0.16 10.00 1.01
CA ARG A 414 -0.74 11.02 0.48
C ARG A 414 -0.09 12.39 0.59
N VAL A 415 0.05 13.11 -0.52
CA VAL A 415 0.51 14.51 -0.56
C VAL A 415 -0.58 15.38 -1.16
N ARG A 416 -1.32 16.10 -0.30
CA ARG A 416 -2.59 16.71 -0.72
C ARG A 416 -2.91 18.07 -0.13
N HIS A 417 -3.62 18.89 -0.89
CA HIS A 417 -4.10 20.21 -0.45
C HIS A 417 -2.99 21.12 0.11
N ASN A 418 -1.84 21.11 -0.58
CA ASN A 418 -0.71 21.98 -0.28
C ASN A 418 -0.70 23.16 -1.27
N ASP A 419 -0.27 24.33 -0.81
CA ASP A 419 -0.27 25.56 -1.61
C ASP A 419 0.90 25.57 -2.64
N GLY A 420 1.84 24.62 -2.54
CA GLY A 420 2.92 24.37 -3.50
C GLY A 420 2.77 23.04 -4.25
N THR A 421 3.91 22.46 -4.64
CA THR A 421 3.98 21.10 -5.22
C THR A 421 3.78 20.05 -4.12
N GLY A 422 3.05 18.97 -4.39
CA GLY A 422 2.85 17.88 -3.43
C GLY A 422 4.17 17.25 -2.99
N LEU A 423 4.96 16.77 -3.96
CA LEU A 423 6.28 16.18 -3.73
C LEU A 423 7.31 16.66 -4.76
N LEU A 424 8.42 17.23 -4.31
CA LEU A 424 9.54 17.71 -5.13
C LEU A 424 10.74 16.77 -4.99
N VAL A 425 11.20 16.18 -6.09
CA VAL A 425 12.36 15.29 -6.16
C VAL A 425 13.51 15.96 -6.92
N THR A 426 14.64 16.12 -6.25
CA THR A 426 15.91 16.49 -6.87
C THR A 426 17.05 15.54 -6.45
N GLY A 427 16.75 14.46 -5.74
CA GLY A 427 17.67 13.36 -5.42
C GLY A 427 17.62 12.24 -6.48
N ASN A 428 18.59 11.32 -6.49
CA ASN A 428 18.64 10.23 -7.46
C ASN A 428 18.03 8.93 -6.90
N ASP A 429 17.79 7.98 -7.81
CA ASP A 429 17.34 6.61 -7.51
C ASP A 429 16.16 6.59 -6.52
N THR A 430 15.23 7.53 -6.71
CA THR A 430 14.03 7.67 -5.87
C THR A 430 12.93 6.77 -6.40
N THR A 431 12.27 6.04 -5.52
CA THR A 431 11.14 5.17 -5.85
C THR A 431 9.88 5.68 -5.18
N LEU A 432 8.84 5.95 -5.96
CA LEU A 432 7.50 6.32 -5.50
C LEU A 432 6.55 5.16 -5.77
N VAL A 433 5.91 4.65 -4.72
CA VAL A 433 4.97 3.52 -4.80
C VAL A 433 3.74 3.84 -3.97
N ASP A 434 2.54 3.58 -4.49
CA ASP A 434 1.30 3.88 -3.77
C ASP A 434 1.22 5.35 -3.31
N VAL A 435 1.70 6.28 -4.14
CA VAL A 435 1.64 7.71 -3.84
C VAL A 435 0.36 8.31 -4.39
N ALA A 436 -0.41 8.99 -3.55
CA ALA A 436 -1.58 9.76 -3.96
C ALA A 436 -1.28 11.26 -3.86
N ALA A 437 -1.09 11.92 -5.00
CA ALA A 437 -0.83 13.35 -5.09
C ALA A 437 -2.08 14.10 -5.57
N ALA A 438 -2.78 14.78 -4.65
CA ALA A 438 -4.12 15.30 -4.93
C ALA A 438 -4.37 16.75 -4.49
N GLY A 439 -4.98 17.56 -5.36
CA GLY A 439 -5.47 18.88 -4.96
C GLY A 439 -4.39 19.87 -4.51
N ASN A 440 -3.14 19.70 -4.95
CA ASN A 440 -2.05 20.64 -4.67
C ASN A 440 -2.12 21.81 -5.65
N ALA A 441 -1.83 23.04 -5.22
CA ALA A 441 -1.90 24.20 -6.11
C ALA A 441 -0.79 24.21 -7.18
N GLY A 442 0.32 23.50 -6.92
CA GLY A 442 1.40 23.25 -7.88
C GLY A 442 1.23 21.96 -8.68
N HIS A 443 2.34 21.25 -8.88
CA HIS A 443 2.34 19.91 -9.46
C HIS A 443 1.97 18.86 -8.39
N GLY A 444 1.49 17.69 -8.80
CA GLY A 444 1.39 16.55 -7.89
C GLY A 444 2.79 16.12 -7.44
N VAL A 445 3.62 15.76 -8.41
CA VAL A 445 5.06 15.51 -8.27
C VAL A 445 5.84 16.38 -9.25
N ALA A 446 6.97 16.94 -8.81
CA ALA A 446 7.93 17.62 -9.69
C ALA A 446 9.32 17.02 -9.52
N VAL A 447 10.06 16.89 -10.62
CA VAL A 447 11.36 16.21 -10.70
C VAL A 447 12.36 17.11 -11.41
N GLY A 448 13.55 17.25 -10.81
CA GLY A 448 14.70 17.92 -11.41
C GLY A 448 14.83 19.41 -11.09
N THR A 449 15.77 20.07 -11.76
CA THR A 449 16.41 21.32 -11.29
C THR A 449 15.76 22.58 -11.86
N ASP A 450 14.48 22.79 -11.59
CA ASP A 450 13.89 24.10 -11.84
C ASP A 450 14.08 25.00 -10.63
N GLY A 451 15.22 25.69 -10.61
CA GLY A 451 15.39 26.94 -9.85
C GLY A 451 15.72 26.84 -8.37
N HIS A 452 15.90 25.65 -7.77
CA HIS A 452 16.14 25.56 -6.32
C HIS A 452 17.57 25.26 -5.87
N HIS A 453 18.41 24.54 -6.64
CA HIS A 453 19.79 24.25 -6.22
C HIS A 453 20.75 24.28 -7.40
N GLY A 454 21.76 25.15 -7.35
CA GLY A 454 22.74 25.33 -8.42
C GLY A 454 23.59 24.07 -8.69
N ARG A 455 23.92 23.87 -9.98
CA ARG A 455 24.99 22.99 -10.51
C ARG A 455 25.07 21.57 -9.91
N SER A 456 23.95 20.89 -9.66
CA SER A 456 23.96 19.42 -9.51
C SER A 456 23.89 18.74 -10.88
N PRO A 457 24.44 17.52 -11.04
CA PRO A 457 24.15 16.67 -12.19
C PRO A 457 22.63 16.45 -12.32
N PRO A 458 22.12 16.13 -13.52
CA PRO A 458 20.69 15.89 -13.73
C PRO A 458 20.19 14.82 -12.76
N THR A 459 19.02 15.05 -12.18
CA THR A 459 18.33 14.06 -11.34
C THR A 459 18.09 12.80 -12.17
N SER A 460 18.50 11.64 -11.66
CA SER A 460 18.42 10.38 -12.41
C SER A 460 17.75 9.27 -11.61
N GLY A 461 17.06 8.35 -12.31
CA GLY A 461 16.58 7.10 -11.71
C GLY A 461 15.30 7.23 -10.90
N LEU A 462 14.36 8.09 -11.29
CA LEU A 462 13.04 8.12 -10.66
C LEU A 462 12.17 6.97 -11.20
N THR A 463 11.64 6.15 -10.29
CA THR A 463 10.61 5.15 -10.62
C THR A 463 9.32 5.51 -9.89
N VAL A 464 8.19 5.54 -10.60
CA VAL A 464 6.85 5.78 -10.07
C VAL A 464 5.94 4.62 -10.46
N SER A 465 5.27 4.02 -9.47
CA SER A 465 4.32 2.93 -9.71
C SER A 465 3.13 2.95 -8.76
N ARG A 466 2.01 2.34 -9.17
CA ARG A 466 0.79 2.20 -8.37
C ARG A 466 0.31 3.51 -7.75
N SER A 467 0.56 4.63 -8.42
CA SER A 467 0.36 5.97 -7.88
C SER A 467 -0.82 6.67 -8.56
N THR A 468 -1.45 7.62 -7.87
CA THR A 468 -2.60 8.38 -8.38
C THR A 468 -2.33 9.88 -8.31
N PHE A 469 -2.63 10.57 -9.40
CA PHE A 469 -2.46 12.02 -9.54
C PHE A 469 -3.79 12.65 -9.91
N GLU A 470 -4.32 13.52 -9.05
CA GLU A 470 -5.68 14.05 -9.24
C GLU A 470 -5.80 15.53 -8.86
N GLY A 471 -6.44 16.33 -9.72
CA GLY A 471 -6.89 17.69 -9.36
C GLY A 471 -5.77 18.65 -8.92
N ASN A 472 -4.52 18.42 -9.35
CA ASN A 472 -3.41 19.34 -9.08
C ASN A 472 -3.50 20.56 -10.00
N GLY A 473 -3.07 21.74 -9.53
CA GLY A 473 -3.19 23.01 -10.24
C GLY A 473 -2.31 23.13 -11.50
N LYS A 474 -1.34 22.22 -11.66
CA LYS A 474 -0.49 22.08 -12.85
C LYS A 474 -0.51 20.63 -13.34
N ALA A 475 0.64 20.07 -13.75
CA ALA A 475 0.74 18.66 -14.16
C ALA A 475 0.67 17.71 -12.95
N GLY A 476 0.17 16.49 -13.15
CA GLY A 476 0.28 15.40 -12.19
C GLY A 476 1.74 15.07 -11.90
N LEU A 477 2.55 14.91 -12.95
CA LEU A 477 4.01 14.74 -12.86
C LEU A 477 4.73 15.70 -13.80
N ALA A 478 5.63 16.52 -13.26
CA ALA A 478 6.51 17.38 -14.05
C ALA A 478 7.96 16.91 -13.95
N VAL A 479 8.63 16.74 -15.10
CA VAL A 479 10.00 16.27 -15.22
C VAL A 479 10.82 17.32 -15.96
N ARG A 480 11.88 17.84 -15.33
CA ARG A 480 12.68 18.94 -15.89
C ARG A 480 14.17 18.70 -15.70
N GLY A 481 14.91 18.48 -16.79
CA GLY A 481 16.37 18.24 -16.71
C GLY A 481 16.74 16.97 -15.95
N ALA A 482 15.91 15.93 -16.05
CA ALA A 482 16.11 14.63 -15.41
C ALA A 482 16.24 13.51 -16.45
N GLU A 483 16.84 12.40 -16.05
CA GLU A 483 17.09 11.23 -16.90
C GLU A 483 16.61 9.94 -16.23
N ARG A 484 16.42 8.85 -16.99
CA ARG A 484 15.97 7.55 -16.46
C ARG A 484 14.72 7.69 -15.56
N VAL A 485 13.70 8.39 -16.06
CA VAL A 485 12.42 8.56 -15.35
C VAL A 485 11.40 7.58 -15.93
N THR A 486 10.86 6.73 -15.06
CA THR A 486 9.83 5.75 -15.37
C THR A 486 8.61 6.00 -14.51
N VAL A 487 7.44 6.09 -15.12
CA VAL A 487 6.13 6.11 -14.46
C VAL A 487 5.25 5.08 -15.14
N ARG A 488 4.84 4.05 -14.40
CA ARG A 488 4.00 2.95 -14.90
C ARG A 488 2.96 2.55 -13.87
N ASP A 489 1.98 1.78 -14.29
CA ASP A 489 0.92 1.22 -13.45
C ASP A 489 0.29 2.29 -12.53
N SER A 490 0.11 3.50 -13.05
CA SER A 490 -0.36 4.66 -12.32
C SER A 490 -1.55 5.31 -13.03
N ALA A 491 -2.34 6.08 -12.28
CA ALA A 491 -3.54 6.75 -12.78
C ALA A 491 -3.37 8.27 -12.71
N PHE A 492 -3.52 8.93 -13.86
CA PHE A 492 -3.63 10.37 -13.97
C PHE A 492 -5.09 10.72 -14.18
N LEU A 493 -5.71 11.39 -13.21
CA LEU A 493 -7.14 11.73 -13.19
C LEU A 493 -7.30 13.26 -13.31
N GLY A 494 -8.02 13.69 -14.34
CA GLY A 494 -8.13 15.09 -14.76
C GLY A 494 -7.10 15.50 -15.82
N ALA A 495 -7.11 16.79 -16.19
CA ALA A 495 -6.38 17.28 -17.36
C ALA A 495 -4.84 17.21 -17.26
N GLY A 496 -4.26 17.18 -16.05
CA GLY A 496 -2.83 17.26 -15.84
C GLY A 496 -2.11 15.90 -15.81
N GLY A 497 -1.57 15.46 -16.94
CA GLY A 497 -0.76 14.24 -17.05
C GLY A 497 0.73 14.43 -16.74
N VAL A 498 1.60 13.97 -17.65
CA VAL A 498 3.07 14.05 -17.53
C VAL A 498 3.65 15.12 -18.45
N VAL A 499 4.41 16.05 -17.90
CA VAL A 499 5.10 17.10 -18.66
C VAL A 499 6.61 16.94 -18.50
N ALA A 500 7.32 16.70 -19.60
CA ALA A 500 8.77 16.50 -19.65
C ALA A 500 9.45 17.57 -20.51
N VAL A 501 10.34 18.37 -19.91
CA VAL A 501 11.04 19.49 -20.55
C VAL A 501 12.54 19.37 -20.30
N ASN A 502 13.36 19.67 -21.32
CA ASN A 502 14.82 19.61 -21.24
C ASN A 502 15.36 18.26 -20.74
N VAL A 503 14.69 17.15 -21.07
CA VAL A 503 15.15 15.79 -20.78
C VAL A 503 15.98 15.28 -21.96
N THR A 504 17.04 14.52 -21.68
CA THR A 504 17.92 13.93 -22.71
C THR A 504 17.44 12.55 -23.16
N THR A 505 16.68 11.88 -22.29
CA THR A 505 16.01 10.60 -22.54
C THR A 505 14.51 10.79 -22.34
N PRO A 506 13.65 10.29 -23.24
CA PRO A 506 12.20 10.37 -23.03
C PRO A 506 11.80 9.73 -21.70
N VAL A 507 10.79 10.31 -21.06
CA VAL A 507 10.14 9.71 -19.89
C VAL A 507 9.39 8.46 -20.36
N ASP A 508 9.63 7.35 -19.67
CA ASP A 508 8.86 6.12 -19.85
C ASP A 508 7.53 6.24 -19.11
N GLY A 509 6.46 6.57 -19.83
CA GLY A 509 5.11 6.74 -19.30
C GLY A 509 4.13 5.68 -19.83
N GLY A 510 4.62 4.54 -20.31
CA GLY A 510 3.75 3.44 -20.72
C GLY A 510 2.99 2.82 -19.54
N HIS A 511 2.00 1.99 -19.84
CA HIS A 511 1.20 1.24 -18.88
C HIS A 511 0.56 2.12 -17.79
N ASN A 512 0.03 3.28 -18.14
CA ASN A 512 -0.73 4.14 -17.22
C ASN A 512 -2.17 4.29 -17.68
N TYR A 513 -3.06 4.66 -16.77
CA TYR A 513 -4.39 5.18 -17.12
C TYR A 513 -4.36 6.70 -17.16
N TRP A 514 -4.91 7.27 -18.22
CA TRP A 514 -4.84 8.71 -18.52
C TRP A 514 -6.20 9.41 -18.42
N ASP A 515 -7.10 8.95 -17.55
CA ASP A 515 -8.46 9.50 -17.41
C ASP A 515 -9.37 9.38 -18.65
N ALA A 516 -8.96 8.63 -19.66
CA ALA A 516 -9.78 8.36 -20.83
C ALA A 516 -9.44 6.99 -21.44
N PRO A 517 -10.44 6.23 -21.91
CA PRO A 517 -10.21 4.99 -22.64
C PRO A 517 -9.39 5.16 -23.92
N THR A 518 -9.42 6.35 -24.53
CA THR A 518 -8.64 6.68 -25.74
C THR A 518 -7.17 7.03 -25.47
N GLY A 519 -6.73 6.96 -24.21
CA GLY A 519 -5.38 7.36 -23.81
C GLY A 519 -5.19 8.86 -23.61
N PRO A 520 -3.94 9.32 -23.44
CA PRO A 520 -3.63 10.69 -23.07
C PRO A 520 -3.88 11.67 -24.22
N GLY A 521 -4.15 12.93 -23.88
CA GLY A 521 -4.22 14.03 -24.84
C GLY A 521 -2.94 14.86 -24.91
N GLY A 522 -3.02 16.06 -25.48
CA GLY A 522 -1.88 16.96 -25.65
C GLY A 522 -1.17 16.71 -26.97
N VAL A 523 0.06 16.19 -26.93
CA VAL A 523 0.74 15.71 -28.16
C VAL A 523 0.26 14.32 -28.59
N ALA A 524 -0.33 13.57 -27.66
CA ALA A 524 -0.93 12.27 -27.92
C ALA A 524 -2.34 12.44 -28.52
N PRO A 525 -2.80 11.47 -29.34
CA PRO A 525 -4.06 11.58 -30.09
C PRO A 525 -5.33 11.40 -29.24
N GLY A 526 -5.20 10.99 -27.97
CA GLY A 526 -6.33 10.71 -27.08
C GLY A 526 -6.97 11.95 -26.47
N THR A 527 -7.96 11.73 -25.60
CA THR A 527 -8.74 12.79 -24.92
C THR A 527 -8.45 12.92 -23.43
N GLY A 528 -7.58 12.06 -22.90
CA GLY A 528 -7.24 12.00 -21.49
C GLY A 528 -6.28 13.09 -21.00
N ALA A 529 -5.75 12.88 -19.79
CA ALA A 529 -4.69 13.65 -19.17
C ALA A 529 -3.53 13.91 -20.16
N THR A 530 -3.06 15.15 -20.23
CA THR A 530 -2.15 15.54 -21.31
C THR A 530 -0.71 15.08 -21.09
N VAL A 531 -0.05 14.63 -22.15
CA VAL A 531 1.40 14.37 -22.18
C VAL A 531 2.13 15.34 -23.12
N SER A 532 3.42 15.56 -22.87
CA SER A 532 4.33 16.34 -23.73
C SER A 532 5.16 15.46 -24.68
N GLY A 533 5.79 16.06 -25.71
CA GLY A 533 6.55 15.34 -26.75
C GLY A 533 7.68 14.40 -26.28
N ASN A 534 8.26 14.64 -25.10
CA ASN A 534 9.32 13.78 -24.54
C ASN A 534 8.80 12.70 -23.58
N VAL A 535 7.55 12.29 -23.72
CA VAL A 535 6.91 11.26 -22.89
C VAL A 535 6.42 10.15 -23.81
N THR A 536 6.92 8.95 -23.62
CA THR A 536 6.28 7.76 -24.19
C THR A 536 5.06 7.42 -23.35
N TYR A 537 3.94 7.06 -23.96
CA TYR A 537 2.68 6.83 -23.25
C TYR A 537 2.01 5.51 -23.63
N ALA A 538 2.61 4.79 -24.59
CA ALA A 538 2.15 3.56 -25.18
C ALA A 538 2.89 2.34 -24.59
N PRO A 539 2.24 1.18 -24.45
CA PRO A 539 0.77 1.02 -24.43
C PRO A 539 0.18 1.73 -23.19
N PHE A 540 -1.14 1.90 -23.10
CA PHE A 540 -1.80 2.47 -21.90
C PHE A 540 -3.02 1.65 -21.50
N TYR A 541 -3.48 1.82 -20.26
CA TYR A 541 -4.71 1.20 -19.78
C TYR A 541 -5.93 2.02 -20.20
N THR A 542 -7.02 1.36 -20.59
CA THR A 542 -8.29 1.99 -20.99
C THR A 542 -9.25 2.22 -19.82
N ASN A 543 -8.91 1.73 -18.62
CA ASN A 543 -9.68 1.89 -17.39
C ASN A 543 -8.80 2.21 -16.18
N ALA A 544 -9.39 2.93 -15.22
CA ALA A 544 -8.72 3.36 -13.99
C ALA A 544 -8.31 2.21 -13.05
N THR A 545 -8.87 1.01 -13.23
CA THR A 545 -8.47 -0.18 -12.45
C THR A 545 -7.23 -0.87 -13.01
N LEU A 546 -6.65 -0.34 -14.10
CA LEU A 546 -5.40 -0.84 -14.70
C LEU A 546 -5.48 -2.31 -15.14
N THR A 547 -6.64 -2.71 -15.69
CA THR A 547 -6.92 -4.12 -16.02
C THR A 547 -6.95 -4.42 -17.52
N THR A 548 -7.08 -3.41 -18.37
CA THR A 548 -7.22 -3.59 -19.83
C THR A 548 -6.30 -2.63 -20.54
N LEU A 549 -5.32 -3.14 -21.27
CA LEU A 549 -4.49 -2.35 -22.17
C LEU A 549 -5.27 -2.00 -23.44
N SER A 550 -4.92 -0.87 -24.05
CA SER A 550 -5.43 -0.49 -25.36
C SER A 550 -5.01 -1.50 -26.43
N THR A 551 -5.95 -1.82 -27.32
CA THR A 551 -5.75 -2.64 -28.52
C THR A 551 -6.38 -1.97 -29.74
N ASP A 552 -6.59 -0.64 -29.66
CA ASP A 552 -7.19 0.12 -30.76
C ASP A 552 -6.24 0.05 -31.98
N PRO A 553 -6.76 -0.22 -33.19
CA PRO A 553 -5.94 -0.32 -34.39
C PRO A 553 -5.46 1.06 -34.89
N PRO A 554 -4.44 1.11 -35.77
CA PRO A 554 -3.97 2.37 -36.34
C PRO A 554 -5.06 3.11 -37.09
N THR A 555 -4.94 4.42 -37.17
CA THR A 555 -5.71 5.23 -38.10
C THR A 555 -4.91 5.47 -39.38
N LEU A 556 -5.53 5.23 -40.53
CA LEU A 556 -4.96 5.54 -41.85
C LEU A 556 -5.68 6.73 -42.48
N SER A 557 -4.93 7.68 -43.02
CA SER A 557 -5.47 8.83 -43.75
C SER A 557 -4.56 9.27 -44.89
N ASN A 558 -5.08 10.08 -45.82
CA ASN A 558 -4.34 10.58 -47.00
C ASN A 558 -3.57 9.47 -47.76
N VAL A 559 -4.25 8.34 -47.99
CA VAL A 559 -3.70 7.20 -48.71
C VAL A 559 -3.81 7.44 -50.22
N THR A 560 -2.67 7.59 -50.89
CA THR A 560 -2.60 7.97 -52.31
C THR A 560 -1.64 7.11 -53.10
N LEU A 561 -1.95 6.96 -54.39
CA LEU A 561 -1.11 6.36 -55.41
C LEU A 561 -0.90 7.40 -56.50
N THR A 562 0.35 7.79 -56.73
CA THR A 562 0.70 8.85 -57.68
C THR A 562 1.55 8.26 -58.77
N ASP A 563 1.17 8.48 -60.02
CA ASP A 563 2.06 8.31 -61.16
C ASP A 563 3.12 9.41 -61.11
N VAL A 564 4.38 9.02 -60.91
CA VAL A 564 5.50 9.96 -60.83
C VAL A 564 6.33 9.98 -62.12
N ALA A 565 5.96 9.18 -63.12
CA ALA A 565 6.65 9.16 -64.41
C ALA A 565 6.32 10.42 -65.22
N ASP A 566 5.02 10.69 -65.44
CA ASP A 566 4.56 11.89 -66.15
C ASP A 566 3.30 12.54 -65.56
N GLY A 567 2.57 11.82 -64.70
CA GLY A 567 1.46 12.34 -63.92
C GLY A 567 0.14 12.43 -64.70
N ASP A 568 0.01 11.71 -65.82
CA ASP A 568 -1.21 11.69 -66.63
C ASP A 568 -2.27 10.70 -66.10
N GLY A 569 -1.88 9.82 -65.17
CA GLY A 569 -2.76 8.84 -64.52
C GLY A 569 -2.88 7.50 -65.25
N THR A 570 -2.12 7.30 -66.33
CA THR A 570 -1.99 6.06 -67.09
C THR A 570 -0.57 5.54 -66.95
N VAL A 571 -0.40 4.26 -66.63
CA VAL A 571 0.90 3.68 -66.32
C VAL A 571 1.11 2.38 -67.09
N GLY A 572 2.26 2.26 -67.74
CA GLY A 572 2.72 1.13 -68.52
C GLY A 572 4.05 0.56 -68.02
N ASP A 573 4.62 -0.37 -68.78
CA ASP A 573 5.87 -1.03 -68.39
C ASP A 573 7.03 -0.04 -68.21
N GLY A 574 7.72 -0.13 -67.08
CA GLY A 574 8.85 0.74 -66.74
C GLY A 574 8.48 2.03 -65.98
N ASP A 575 7.19 2.37 -65.83
CA ASP A 575 6.78 3.57 -65.10
C ASP A 575 7.04 3.45 -63.60
N THR A 576 7.16 4.59 -62.91
CA THR A 576 7.34 4.62 -61.46
C THR A 576 6.11 5.22 -60.79
N LEU A 577 5.61 4.54 -59.77
CA LEU A 577 4.50 5.01 -58.93
C LEU A 577 5.01 5.29 -57.53
N ARG A 578 4.40 6.26 -56.85
CA ARG A 578 4.62 6.53 -55.43
C ARG A 578 3.35 6.23 -54.63
N VAL A 579 3.48 5.34 -53.66
CA VAL A 579 2.44 5.04 -52.66
C VAL A 579 2.73 5.88 -51.43
N ARG A 580 1.73 6.57 -50.89
CA ARG A 580 1.85 7.41 -49.71
C ARG A 580 0.67 7.19 -48.78
N ALA A 581 0.90 7.17 -47.47
CA ALA A 581 -0.15 7.10 -46.46
C ALA A 581 0.29 7.87 -45.21
N ARG A 582 -0.67 8.33 -44.41
CA ARG A 582 -0.44 8.73 -43.03
C ARG A 582 -0.98 7.65 -42.12
N ALA A 583 -0.14 7.17 -41.21
CA ALA A 583 -0.55 6.20 -40.20
C ALA A 583 -0.30 6.82 -38.82
N ALA A 584 -1.30 6.79 -37.95
CA ALA A 584 -1.17 7.26 -36.58
C ALA A 584 -1.87 6.29 -35.65
N ASP A 585 -1.18 5.90 -34.58
CA ASP A 585 -1.68 4.96 -33.62
C ASP A 585 -1.28 5.38 -32.19
N PRO A 586 -2.20 5.37 -31.20
CA PRO A 586 -1.90 5.70 -29.82
C PRO A 586 -0.90 4.76 -29.13
N VAL A 587 -0.74 3.52 -29.61
CA VAL A 587 0.23 2.53 -29.13
C VAL A 587 1.48 2.39 -30.01
N GLY A 588 1.55 3.11 -31.14
CA GLY A 588 2.69 3.12 -32.07
C GLY A 588 2.45 2.30 -33.34
N VAL A 589 2.99 2.74 -34.48
CA VAL A 589 2.83 2.04 -35.77
C VAL A 589 4.05 1.17 -36.04
N ALA A 590 3.89 -0.15 -35.93
CA ALA A 590 4.95 -1.15 -36.13
C ALA A 590 5.40 -1.22 -37.60
N ASN A 591 4.44 -1.24 -38.53
CA ASN A 591 4.74 -1.21 -39.97
C ASN A 591 3.57 -0.67 -40.80
N VAL A 592 3.91 -0.19 -41.99
CA VAL A 592 2.96 0.17 -43.04
C VAL A 592 3.40 -0.52 -44.32
N THR A 593 2.50 -1.30 -44.93
CA THR A 593 2.79 -2.12 -46.10
C THR A 593 1.71 -2.00 -47.16
N THR A 594 2.02 -2.39 -48.39
CA THR A 594 1.05 -2.51 -49.49
C THR A 594 1.44 -3.66 -50.40
N ASN A 595 0.45 -4.34 -51.00
CA ASN A 595 0.70 -5.32 -52.05
C ASN A 595 0.68 -4.62 -53.41
N ALA A 596 1.83 -4.53 -54.08
CA ALA A 596 1.98 -3.85 -55.37
C ALA A 596 2.07 -4.81 -56.58
N THR A 597 1.73 -6.10 -56.40
CA THR A 597 1.81 -7.10 -57.48
C THR A 597 0.91 -6.80 -58.67
N ALA A 598 -0.17 -6.03 -58.48
CA ALA A 598 -1.03 -5.60 -59.57
C ALA A 598 -0.28 -4.77 -60.63
N PHE A 599 0.82 -4.11 -60.24
CA PHE A 599 1.73 -3.40 -61.13
C PHE A 599 3.05 -4.15 -61.38
N GLY A 600 3.15 -5.41 -60.95
CA GLY A 600 4.38 -6.21 -61.07
C GLY A 600 5.42 -5.95 -59.99
N GLY A 601 5.07 -5.18 -58.96
CA GLY A 601 5.91 -4.90 -57.79
C GLY A 601 5.85 -5.96 -56.69
N ASN A 602 6.43 -5.64 -55.53
CA ASN A 602 6.51 -6.54 -54.37
C ASN A 602 5.12 -6.78 -53.74
N GLY A 603 4.82 -8.04 -53.40
CA GLY A 603 3.58 -8.45 -52.71
C GLY A 603 3.43 -7.98 -51.26
N SER A 604 4.50 -7.48 -50.67
CA SER A 604 4.53 -6.85 -49.34
C SER A 604 5.55 -5.71 -49.32
N LEU A 605 5.30 -4.67 -50.12
CA LEU A 605 6.13 -3.47 -50.15
C LEU A 605 5.98 -2.68 -48.84
N SER A 606 7.06 -2.51 -48.09
CA SER A 606 7.09 -1.65 -46.90
C SER A 606 7.19 -0.18 -47.29
N LEU A 607 6.37 0.67 -46.66
CA LEU A 607 6.46 2.12 -46.74
C LEU A 607 7.33 2.62 -45.58
N THR A 608 8.21 3.58 -45.86
CA THR A 608 9.17 4.12 -44.89
C THR A 608 8.70 5.45 -44.33
N HIS A 609 8.90 5.65 -43.04
CA HIS A 609 8.68 6.92 -42.34
C HIS A 609 9.96 7.75 -42.35
N ASP A 610 9.88 9.02 -42.71
CA ASP A 610 10.95 9.98 -42.46
C ASP A 610 10.89 10.40 -41.00
N GLY A 611 11.85 9.97 -40.17
CA GLY A 611 11.82 10.04 -38.70
C GLY A 611 11.56 11.42 -38.09
N ASP A 612 11.71 12.48 -38.89
CA ASP A 612 11.51 13.88 -38.50
C ASP A 612 10.16 14.48 -38.96
N ASP A 613 9.28 13.71 -39.62
CA ASP A 613 8.00 14.24 -40.13
C ASP A 613 6.91 14.26 -39.02
N PRO A 614 6.51 15.44 -38.49
CA PRO A 614 5.45 15.55 -37.48
C PRO A 614 4.07 15.12 -38.00
N ALA A 615 3.96 14.88 -39.30
CA ALA A 615 2.74 14.53 -39.98
C ALA A 615 2.55 13.00 -40.17
N ASN A 616 3.49 12.18 -39.64
CA ASN A 616 3.48 10.71 -39.63
C ASN A 616 3.23 10.09 -41.02
N VAL A 617 3.99 10.56 -42.01
CA VAL A 617 3.86 10.12 -43.40
C VAL A 617 4.77 8.92 -43.67
N TYR A 618 4.20 7.92 -44.34
CA TYR A 618 4.88 6.75 -44.86
C TYR A 618 4.79 6.74 -46.38
N ASP A 619 5.89 6.47 -47.09
CA ASP A 619 5.86 6.31 -48.55
C ASP A 619 6.87 5.29 -49.09
N ALA A 620 6.63 4.86 -50.33
CA ALA A 620 7.52 4.01 -51.11
C ALA A 620 7.28 4.21 -52.61
N ASN A 621 8.31 3.99 -53.41
CA ASN A 621 8.20 3.94 -54.87
C ASN A 621 8.10 2.48 -55.34
N VAL A 622 7.32 2.25 -56.40
CA VAL A 622 7.25 0.97 -57.10
C VAL A 622 7.44 1.20 -58.60
N SER A 623 8.21 0.35 -59.25
CA SER A 623 8.30 0.34 -60.71
C SER A 623 7.29 -0.64 -61.28
N VAL A 624 6.59 -0.23 -62.35
CA VAL A 624 5.64 -1.05 -63.08
C VAL A 624 6.43 -2.05 -63.94
N ASN A 625 6.08 -3.33 -63.81
CA ASN A 625 6.63 -4.41 -64.63
C ASN A 625 5.47 -5.27 -65.15
N LEU A 626 5.12 -5.10 -66.41
CA LEU A 626 3.97 -5.79 -67.00
C LEU A 626 4.21 -7.30 -67.18
N ASP A 627 5.46 -7.75 -67.28
CA ASP A 627 5.78 -9.17 -67.39
C ASP A 627 5.52 -9.94 -66.08
N SER A 628 5.49 -9.23 -64.93
CA SER A 628 5.18 -9.80 -63.61
C SER A 628 3.90 -9.22 -62.98
N ALA A 629 3.18 -8.35 -63.68
CA ALA A 629 1.95 -7.74 -63.19
C ALA A 629 0.81 -8.75 -63.13
N THR A 630 0.13 -8.80 -61.98
CA THR A 630 -1.09 -9.60 -61.80
C THR A 630 -2.36 -8.80 -62.14
N GLY A 631 -2.23 -7.48 -62.31
CA GLY A 631 -3.34 -6.59 -62.66
C GLY A 631 -3.72 -6.74 -64.14
N SER A 632 -5.02 -6.71 -64.41
CA SER A 632 -5.53 -6.61 -65.79
C SER A 632 -5.60 -5.13 -66.22
N ALA A 633 -5.62 -4.88 -67.53
CA ALA A 633 -5.76 -3.53 -68.07
C ALA A 633 -6.98 -2.79 -67.48
N GLY A 634 -6.80 -1.52 -67.11
CA GLY A 634 -7.85 -0.68 -66.50
C GLY A 634 -7.46 -0.08 -65.15
N ASN A 635 -8.45 0.44 -64.43
CA ASN A 635 -8.22 1.15 -63.16
C ASN A 635 -7.80 0.19 -62.03
N VAL A 636 -6.63 0.41 -61.46
CA VAL A 636 -6.04 -0.37 -60.36
C VAL A 636 -5.75 0.54 -59.17
N SER A 637 -6.25 0.16 -57.99
CA SER A 637 -5.91 0.76 -56.69
C SER A 637 -5.08 -0.22 -55.85
N LEU A 638 -4.27 0.31 -54.94
CA LEU A 638 -3.56 -0.48 -53.94
C LEU A 638 -4.24 -0.39 -52.57
N THR A 639 -4.10 -1.42 -51.75
CA THR A 639 -4.54 -1.39 -50.35
C THR A 639 -3.33 -1.25 -49.45
N VAL A 640 -3.25 -0.14 -48.73
CA VAL A 640 -2.24 0.10 -47.71
C VAL A 640 -2.75 -0.45 -46.39
N VAL A 641 -1.91 -1.20 -45.69
CA VAL A 641 -2.17 -1.83 -44.38
C VAL A 641 -1.17 -1.27 -43.37
N ALA A 642 -1.66 -0.70 -42.28
CA ALA A 642 -0.87 -0.34 -41.11
C ALA A 642 -1.14 -1.33 -39.99
N ARG A 643 -0.08 -1.71 -39.27
CA ARG A 643 -0.16 -2.55 -38.07
C ARG A 643 0.51 -1.83 -36.91
N ASP A 644 -0.10 -1.87 -35.74
CA ASP A 644 0.48 -1.35 -34.51
C ASP A 644 1.34 -2.40 -33.78
N ASP A 645 2.06 -1.96 -32.74
CA ASP A 645 2.90 -2.82 -31.90
C ASP A 645 2.10 -3.80 -31.01
N SER A 646 0.79 -3.57 -30.82
CA SER A 646 -0.15 -4.47 -30.13
C SER A 646 -0.79 -5.52 -31.05
N GLY A 647 -0.50 -5.43 -32.36
CA GLY A 647 -1.00 -6.33 -33.39
C GLY A 647 -2.32 -5.92 -34.04
N GLY A 648 -2.91 -4.78 -33.66
CA GLY A 648 -4.08 -4.20 -34.32
C GLY A 648 -3.75 -3.75 -35.74
N THR A 649 -4.75 -3.78 -36.63
CA THR A 649 -4.55 -3.53 -38.06
C THR A 649 -5.61 -2.61 -38.61
N ALA A 650 -5.19 -1.72 -39.50
CA ALA A 650 -6.07 -0.90 -40.30
C ALA A 650 -5.64 -0.93 -41.76
N ASN A 651 -6.61 -0.77 -42.66
CA ASN A 651 -6.39 -0.75 -44.09
C ASN A 651 -7.16 0.40 -44.75
N ALA A 652 -6.60 0.91 -45.83
CA ALA A 652 -7.25 1.93 -46.66
C ALA A 652 -6.77 1.79 -48.12
N SER A 653 -7.67 2.02 -49.06
CA SER A 653 -7.38 1.96 -50.49
C SER A 653 -6.87 3.30 -51.01
N THR A 654 -5.92 3.26 -51.95
CA THR A 654 -5.47 4.43 -52.69
C THR A 654 -6.51 4.87 -53.74
N ASN A 655 -6.34 6.09 -54.27
CA ASN A 655 -6.93 6.42 -55.56
C ASN A 655 -6.44 5.44 -56.67
N PRO A 656 -7.23 5.20 -57.71
CA PRO A 656 -6.83 4.33 -58.81
C PRO A 656 -5.88 5.03 -59.80
N LEU A 657 -5.05 4.25 -60.48
CA LEU A 657 -4.35 4.61 -61.72
C LEU A 657 -4.74 3.65 -62.84
N THR A 658 -4.64 4.07 -64.10
CA THR A 658 -5.00 3.23 -65.26
C THR A 658 -3.80 2.41 -65.71
N LEU A 659 -3.83 1.08 -65.55
CA LEU A 659 -2.79 0.19 -66.07
C LEU A 659 -3.00 -0.07 -67.56
N ALA A 660 -2.04 0.34 -68.40
CA ALA A 660 -2.04 0.10 -69.84
C ALA A 660 -1.25 -1.18 -70.15
N VAL A 661 -1.95 -2.24 -70.56
CA VAL A 661 -1.32 -3.47 -71.08
C VAL A 661 -1.37 -3.41 -72.61
N PRO A 662 -0.24 -3.52 -73.34
CA PRO A 662 -0.27 -3.56 -74.80
C PRO A 662 -1.07 -4.78 -75.28
N ASN A 663 -2.00 -4.57 -76.22
CA ASN A 663 -2.58 -5.67 -76.98
C ASN A 663 -1.44 -6.40 -77.72
N ARG A 664 -1.09 -7.62 -77.29
CA ARG A 664 -0.32 -8.54 -78.11
C ARG A 664 -1.27 -9.17 -79.13
N ASP A 665 -1.59 -8.43 -80.18
CA ASP A 665 -2.14 -9.00 -81.41
C ASP A 665 -0.96 -9.38 -82.31
N ASP A 666 -0.94 -10.66 -82.70
CA ASP A 666 -0.41 -11.26 -83.94
C ASP A 666 0.79 -10.58 -84.63
N ASP A 667 1.98 -11.21 -84.53
CA ASP A 667 2.73 -11.72 -85.69
C ASP A 667 4.17 -12.12 -85.33
N ASP A 668 4.61 -13.14 -86.06
CA ASP A 668 5.97 -13.61 -86.34
C ASP A 668 6.57 -14.82 -85.61
N ASP A 669 7.11 -15.63 -86.51
CA ASP A 669 7.23 -17.08 -86.57
C ASP A 669 8.66 -17.53 -86.26
N ASP A 670 8.78 -18.81 -85.93
CA ASP A 670 9.97 -19.66 -86.05
C ASP A 670 11.32 -19.16 -85.48
N ASN A 671 11.70 -19.70 -84.31
CA ASN A 671 12.80 -20.68 -84.22
C ASN A 671 13.18 -20.94 -82.73
N ARG A 672 12.62 -21.98 -82.11
CA ARG A 672 13.25 -22.60 -80.92
C ARG A 672 12.93 -24.10 -80.87
N PRO A 673 13.94 -24.97 -80.63
CA PRO A 673 13.76 -26.40 -80.72
C PRO A 673 12.95 -26.92 -79.52
N SER A 674 12.01 -27.80 -79.82
CA SER A 674 11.13 -28.43 -78.86
C SER A 674 11.83 -29.59 -78.11
N ASN A 675 11.64 -29.54 -76.79
CA ASN A 675 11.28 -30.66 -75.92
C ASN A 675 12.40 -31.42 -75.16
N SER A 676 12.51 -31.09 -73.87
CA SER A 676 12.70 -32.08 -72.81
C SER A 676 11.77 -31.74 -71.63
N SER A 677 10.75 -32.58 -71.45
CA SER A 677 9.88 -32.75 -70.27
C SER A 677 10.20 -31.91 -69.03
N ARG A 678 9.35 -30.93 -68.70
CA ARG A 678 9.21 -30.40 -67.34
C ARG A 678 7.72 -30.29 -67.01
N SER A 679 7.39 -30.85 -65.86
CA SER A 679 6.04 -30.95 -65.31
C SER A 679 5.58 -29.57 -64.83
N ASP A 680 4.40 -29.12 -65.24
CA ASP A 680 3.94 -27.77 -64.91
C ASP A 680 3.52 -27.68 -63.43
N ARG A 681 4.22 -26.84 -62.67
CA ARG A 681 3.89 -26.49 -61.29
C ARG A 681 2.57 -25.71 -61.26
N VAL A 682 1.60 -26.17 -60.48
CA VAL A 682 0.27 -25.55 -60.34
C VAL A 682 0.18 -24.82 -59.01
N THR A 683 -0.43 -23.63 -58.99
CA THR A 683 -0.63 -22.81 -57.77
C THR A 683 -2.11 -22.55 -57.49
N ALA A 684 -2.47 -22.45 -56.22
CA ALA A 684 -3.80 -22.02 -55.78
C ALA A 684 -3.71 -21.14 -54.53
N LEU A 685 -4.58 -20.12 -54.45
CA LEU A 685 -4.71 -19.29 -53.25
C LEU A 685 -5.29 -20.10 -52.10
N ILE A 686 -4.80 -19.84 -50.89
CA ILE A 686 -5.38 -20.38 -49.66
C ILE A 686 -6.55 -19.48 -49.26
N ILE A 687 -7.77 -19.99 -49.42
CA ILE A 687 -9.02 -19.33 -49.07
C ILE A 687 -9.65 -20.11 -47.92
N ASP A 688 -9.94 -19.44 -46.80
CA ASP A 688 -10.50 -20.04 -45.59
C ASP A 688 -9.73 -21.27 -45.08
N GLY A 689 -8.39 -21.19 -45.09
CA GLY A 689 -7.51 -22.28 -44.66
C GLY A 689 -7.41 -23.43 -45.67
N ARG A 690 -7.90 -23.25 -46.90
CA ARG A 690 -7.98 -24.30 -47.90
C ARG A 690 -7.42 -23.89 -49.27
N ALA A 691 -6.66 -24.80 -49.88
CA ALA A 691 -6.22 -24.69 -51.28
C ALA A 691 -6.61 -25.95 -52.06
N ASP A 692 -7.23 -25.78 -53.22
CA ASP A 692 -7.65 -26.84 -54.15
C ASP A 692 -6.82 -26.73 -55.44
N LEU A 693 -5.98 -27.73 -55.74
CA LEU A 693 -5.06 -27.77 -56.88
C LEU A 693 -5.41 -28.92 -57.83
N ASN A 694 -5.48 -28.66 -59.13
CA ASN A 694 -5.60 -29.69 -60.17
C ASN A 694 -4.19 -30.04 -60.65
N VAL A 695 -3.61 -31.15 -60.20
CA VAL A 695 -2.16 -31.38 -60.26
C VAL A 695 -1.72 -32.06 -61.57
N GLY A 696 -2.24 -33.25 -61.90
CA GLY A 696 -1.85 -33.96 -63.14
C GLY A 696 -2.58 -35.29 -63.33
N GLU A 697 -2.09 -36.18 -64.21
CA GLU A 697 -2.84 -37.40 -64.57
C GLU A 697 -2.93 -38.44 -63.44
N ARG A 698 -1.81 -38.72 -62.75
CA ARG A 698 -1.76 -39.75 -61.68
C ARG A 698 -2.30 -39.25 -60.34
N VAL A 699 -2.08 -37.98 -60.03
CA VAL A 699 -2.75 -37.25 -58.95
C VAL A 699 -3.61 -36.16 -59.58
N SER A 700 -4.88 -36.47 -59.82
CA SER A 700 -5.82 -35.56 -60.48
C SER A 700 -6.15 -34.29 -59.69
N ARG A 701 -6.12 -34.38 -58.35
CA ARG A 701 -6.40 -33.25 -57.46
C ARG A 701 -5.65 -33.39 -56.14
N LEU A 702 -5.10 -32.29 -55.65
CA LEU A 702 -4.60 -32.14 -54.29
C LEU A 702 -5.40 -31.05 -53.58
N ARG A 703 -5.88 -31.35 -52.38
CA ARG A 703 -6.42 -30.35 -51.46
C ARG A 703 -5.57 -30.27 -50.20
N ILE A 704 -5.32 -29.05 -49.74
CA ILE A 704 -4.58 -28.76 -48.51
C ILE A 704 -5.49 -28.00 -47.57
N GLU A 705 -5.67 -28.48 -46.33
CA GLU A 705 -6.55 -27.89 -45.32
C GLU A 705 -5.76 -27.62 -44.02
N PHE A 706 -5.56 -26.36 -43.64
CA PHE A 706 -4.78 -25.91 -42.47
C PHE A 706 -5.61 -25.68 -41.18
N GLY A 707 -6.84 -26.22 -41.11
CA GLY A 707 -7.81 -25.85 -40.06
C GLY A 707 -8.49 -24.50 -40.31
N SER A 708 -9.56 -24.18 -39.56
CA SER A 708 -10.38 -22.97 -39.82
C SER A 708 -9.66 -21.67 -39.45
N GLY A 709 -9.69 -20.68 -40.36
CA GLY A 709 -9.39 -19.27 -40.04
C GLY A 709 -8.08 -18.70 -40.61
N GLY A 710 -7.83 -18.82 -41.92
CA GLY A 710 -6.70 -18.10 -42.54
C GLY A 710 -6.83 -17.93 -44.05
N THR A 711 -7.03 -16.70 -44.51
CA THR A 711 -6.89 -16.30 -45.91
C THR A 711 -5.52 -15.64 -46.12
N GLY A 712 -4.72 -16.12 -47.08
CA GLY A 712 -3.44 -15.51 -47.42
C GLY A 712 -2.37 -16.48 -47.94
N GLY A 713 -1.66 -16.06 -48.98
CA GLY A 713 -0.60 -16.84 -49.65
C GLY A 713 -1.12 -17.87 -50.68
N SER A 714 -0.19 -18.47 -51.43
CA SER A 714 -0.47 -19.51 -52.43
C SER A 714 0.24 -20.81 -52.08
N ALA A 715 -0.48 -21.93 -52.10
CA ALA A 715 0.14 -23.24 -52.13
C ALA A 715 0.43 -23.65 -53.58
N ALA A 716 1.47 -24.46 -53.78
CA ALA A 716 1.81 -25.01 -55.08
C ALA A 716 2.03 -26.52 -55.01
N ALA A 717 1.70 -27.21 -56.09
CA ALA A 717 1.96 -28.63 -56.27
C ALA A 717 2.58 -28.88 -57.64
N GLU A 718 3.61 -29.70 -57.69
CA GLU A 718 4.28 -30.12 -58.92
C GLU A 718 4.23 -31.66 -59.00
N PRO A 719 3.51 -32.25 -59.97
CA PRO A 719 3.56 -33.69 -60.16
C PRO A 719 4.94 -34.09 -60.67
N LEU A 720 5.52 -35.16 -60.15
CA LEU A 720 6.83 -35.62 -60.56
C LEU A 720 6.70 -36.95 -61.32
N SER A 721 7.45 -37.09 -62.43
CA SER A 721 7.48 -38.33 -63.22
C SER A 721 8.19 -39.49 -62.52
N GLY A 722 8.85 -39.21 -61.40
CA GLY A 722 9.56 -40.15 -60.52
C GLY A 722 9.97 -39.43 -59.22
N PRO A 723 10.69 -40.09 -58.29
CA PRO A 723 11.20 -39.39 -57.13
C PRO A 723 12.20 -38.29 -57.55
N PRO A 724 12.31 -37.16 -56.81
CA PRO A 724 13.30 -36.12 -57.09
C PRO A 724 14.73 -36.66 -57.19
N ASP A 725 15.62 -36.01 -57.95
CA ASP A 725 17.01 -36.48 -58.24
C ASP A 725 17.86 -36.79 -56.99
N SER A 726 17.48 -36.28 -55.81
CA SER A 726 18.15 -36.48 -54.51
C SER A 726 17.40 -37.40 -53.53
N VAL A 727 16.27 -37.99 -53.96
CA VAL A 727 15.37 -38.79 -53.13
C VAL A 727 15.25 -40.19 -53.74
N PRO A 728 15.49 -41.28 -52.99
CA PRO A 728 15.30 -42.63 -53.52
C PRO A 728 13.81 -42.91 -53.77
N PRO A 729 13.44 -43.91 -54.61
CA PRO A 729 12.06 -44.38 -54.69
C PRO A 729 11.53 -44.83 -53.31
N VAL A 730 10.21 -44.78 -53.11
CA VAL A 730 9.58 -45.28 -51.87
C VAL A 730 9.92 -46.77 -51.69
N PRO A 731 10.53 -47.20 -50.57
CA PRO A 731 10.78 -48.61 -50.28
C PRO A 731 9.44 -49.36 -50.14
N ASP A 732 9.34 -50.53 -50.77
CA ASP A 732 8.20 -51.45 -50.63
C ASP A 732 6.84 -50.91 -51.13
N ALA A 733 6.85 -49.94 -52.04
CA ALA A 733 5.66 -49.48 -52.77
C ALA A 733 5.83 -49.67 -54.28
N SER A 734 4.90 -50.39 -54.91
CA SER A 734 4.77 -50.47 -56.37
C SER A 734 4.02 -49.26 -56.93
N ASN A 735 4.41 -48.82 -58.12
CA ASN A 735 3.74 -47.76 -58.89
C ASN A 735 3.39 -46.47 -58.12
N ALA A 736 4.30 -45.91 -57.32
CA ALA A 736 4.05 -44.66 -56.60
C ALA A 736 3.87 -43.44 -57.54
N ALA A 737 2.96 -42.52 -57.20
CA ALA A 737 2.79 -41.22 -57.83
C ALA A 737 3.35 -40.11 -56.93
N TYR A 738 4.32 -39.35 -57.42
CA TYR A 738 5.09 -38.38 -56.63
C TYR A 738 4.57 -36.96 -56.87
N VAL A 739 4.49 -36.16 -55.79
CA VAL A 739 4.08 -34.74 -55.84
C VAL A 739 4.96 -33.93 -54.90
N ASP A 740 5.60 -32.89 -55.42
CA ASP A 740 6.23 -31.87 -54.58
C ASP A 740 5.20 -30.82 -54.16
N VAL A 741 5.14 -30.50 -52.87
CA VAL A 741 4.14 -29.59 -52.30
C VAL A 741 4.87 -28.49 -51.56
N SER A 742 4.61 -27.25 -51.95
CA SER A 742 5.19 -26.05 -51.32
C SER A 742 4.08 -25.13 -50.81
N VAL A 743 4.29 -24.54 -49.64
CA VAL A 743 3.34 -23.63 -48.98
C VAL A 743 4.08 -22.33 -48.60
N PRO A 744 3.36 -21.23 -48.33
CA PRO A 744 3.97 -19.97 -47.86
C PRO A 744 4.88 -20.17 -46.64
N GLN A 745 5.92 -19.33 -46.49
CA GLN A 745 6.97 -19.53 -45.49
C GLN A 745 6.44 -19.62 -44.05
N ASP A 746 5.42 -18.83 -43.73
CA ASP A 746 4.68 -18.80 -42.46
C ASP A 746 3.86 -20.08 -42.19
N ARG A 747 3.70 -20.95 -43.19
CA ARG A 747 2.94 -22.21 -43.13
C ARG A 747 3.79 -23.46 -43.28
N THR A 748 5.11 -23.33 -43.44
CA THR A 748 6.02 -24.47 -43.67
C THR A 748 6.09 -25.48 -42.53
N ALA A 749 5.69 -25.08 -41.31
CA ALA A 749 5.60 -25.93 -40.11
C ALA A 749 4.16 -26.07 -39.58
N ALA A 750 3.15 -25.67 -40.35
CA ALA A 750 1.75 -25.75 -39.93
C ALA A 750 1.21 -27.17 -40.09
N GLU A 751 0.36 -27.60 -39.16
CA GLU A 751 -0.42 -28.83 -39.32
C GLU A 751 -1.44 -28.66 -40.44
N ALA A 752 -1.48 -29.62 -41.36
CA ALA A 752 -2.44 -29.65 -42.46
C ALA A 752 -2.93 -31.06 -42.75
N THR A 753 -4.16 -31.16 -43.23
CA THR A 753 -4.68 -32.37 -43.86
C THR A 753 -4.52 -32.26 -45.37
N LEU A 754 -3.79 -33.19 -45.97
CA LEU A 754 -3.66 -33.33 -47.41
C LEU A 754 -4.67 -34.36 -47.90
N ARG A 755 -5.41 -34.03 -48.97
CA ARG A 755 -6.30 -34.98 -49.66
C ARG A 755 -5.86 -35.16 -51.11
N PHE A 756 -5.40 -36.34 -51.45
CA PHE A 756 -4.95 -36.71 -52.79
C PHE A 756 -6.06 -37.48 -53.50
N THR A 757 -6.47 -37.02 -54.69
CA THR A 757 -7.38 -37.78 -55.56
C THR A 757 -6.59 -38.40 -56.69
N VAL A 758 -6.53 -39.73 -56.70
CA VAL A 758 -5.76 -40.52 -57.66
C VAL A 758 -6.67 -41.39 -58.52
N ASP A 759 -6.18 -41.76 -59.70
CA ASP A 759 -6.80 -42.80 -60.52
C ASP A 759 -6.26 -44.17 -60.08
N ILE A 760 -7.11 -44.98 -59.45
CA ILE A 760 -6.70 -46.26 -58.84
C ILE A 760 -6.26 -47.29 -59.89
N THR A 761 -6.67 -47.15 -61.14
CA THR A 761 -6.24 -48.04 -62.23
C THR A 761 -4.75 -47.92 -62.53
N THR A 762 -4.11 -46.82 -62.09
CA THR A 762 -2.67 -46.58 -62.23
C THR A 762 -1.82 -47.27 -61.15
N PHE A 763 -2.45 -48.06 -60.27
CA PHE A 763 -1.85 -48.76 -59.12
C PHE A 763 -2.12 -50.27 -59.14
N ASP A 764 -1.89 -50.94 -60.28
CA ASP A 764 -1.89 -52.41 -60.44
C ASP A 764 -3.13 -53.16 -59.88
N GLY A 765 -4.31 -52.52 -59.87
CA GLY A 765 -5.55 -53.13 -59.39
C GLY A 765 -5.69 -53.21 -57.87
N ALA A 766 -4.94 -52.37 -57.14
CA ALA A 766 -5.06 -52.22 -55.69
C ALA A 766 -6.49 -51.87 -55.25
N ALA A 767 -6.87 -52.32 -54.05
CA ALA A 767 -8.11 -51.87 -53.43
C ALA A 767 -7.91 -50.44 -52.87
N PRO A 768 -8.97 -49.61 -52.79
CA PRO A 768 -8.86 -48.26 -52.24
C PRO A 768 -8.15 -48.19 -50.88
N GLU A 769 -8.38 -49.18 -50.02
CA GLU A 769 -7.76 -49.31 -48.70
C GLU A 769 -6.25 -49.63 -48.71
N ASP A 770 -5.71 -50.08 -49.83
CA ASP A 770 -4.28 -50.41 -49.96
C ASP A 770 -3.43 -49.16 -50.28
N LEU A 771 -4.07 -48.03 -50.60
CA LEU A 771 -3.42 -46.76 -50.89
C LEU A 771 -2.88 -46.10 -49.61
N VAL A 772 -1.59 -45.74 -49.64
CA VAL A 772 -0.88 -45.08 -48.55
C VAL A 772 -0.22 -43.82 -49.06
N VAL A 773 -0.31 -42.74 -48.28
CA VAL A 773 0.44 -41.51 -48.49
C VAL A 773 1.78 -41.62 -47.77
N TYR A 774 2.87 -41.39 -48.48
CA TYR A 774 4.23 -41.35 -47.97
C TYR A 774 4.74 -39.91 -47.99
N HIS A 775 5.52 -39.54 -46.97
CA HIS A 775 6.16 -38.24 -46.85
C HIS A 775 7.66 -38.42 -46.63
N HIS A 776 8.46 -37.76 -47.46
CA HIS A 776 9.90 -37.83 -47.36
C HIS A 776 10.43 -36.68 -46.50
N THR A 777 10.96 -37.00 -45.32
CA THR A 777 11.60 -36.01 -44.45
C THR A 777 12.98 -36.50 -44.02
N ARG A 778 13.96 -35.58 -43.96
CA ARG A 778 15.33 -35.87 -43.49
C ARG A 778 16.01 -37.06 -44.18
N GLY A 779 15.71 -37.29 -45.46
CA GLY A 779 16.34 -38.34 -46.28
C GLY A 779 15.70 -39.73 -46.18
N GLN A 780 14.50 -39.85 -45.59
CA GLN A 780 13.77 -41.12 -45.45
C GLN A 780 12.29 -40.94 -45.79
N TRP A 781 11.68 -41.98 -46.39
CA TRP A 781 10.23 -42.05 -46.61
C TRP A 781 9.52 -42.61 -45.38
N THR A 782 8.49 -41.91 -44.93
CA THR A 782 7.61 -42.36 -43.83
C THR A 782 6.19 -42.52 -44.36
N ALA A 783 5.59 -43.69 -44.13
CA ALA A 783 4.16 -43.90 -44.39
C ALA A 783 3.33 -43.09 -43.37
N LEU A 784 2.46 -42.22 -43.87
CA LEU A 784 1.51 -41.47 -43.04
C LEU A 784 0.27 -42.31 -42.77
N GLU A 785 -0.36 -42.07 -41.63
CA GLU A 785 -1.70 -42.60 -41.37
C GLU A 785 -2.65 -42.07 -42.44
N THR A 786 -3.15 -43.00 -43.27
CA THR A 786 -3.90 -42.68 -44.48
C THR A 786 -5.30 -43.23 -44.36
N SER A 787 -6.30 -42.41 -44.67
CA SER A 787 -7.71 -42.79 -44.68
C SER A 787 -8.32 -42.56 -46.05
N VAL A 788 -9.14 -43.51 -46.53
CA VAL A 788 -9.91 -43.32 -47.76
C VAL A 788 -11.13 -42.46 -47.43
N VAL A 789 -11.21 -41.28 -48.02
CA VAL A 789 -12.26 -40.27 -47.75
C VAL A 789 -13.25 -40.09 -48.90
N GLY A 790 -13.04 -40.78 -50.03
CA GLY A 790 -13.99 -40.83 -51.13
C GLY A 790 -13.60 -41.84 -52.21
N VAL A 791 -14.59 -42.55 -52.76
CA VAL A 791 -14.44 -43.45 -53.91
C VAL A 791 -15.54 -43.11 -54.92
N ASN A 792 -15.17 -42.75 -56.14
CA ASN A 792 -16.11 -42.43 -57.21
C ASN A 792 -15.62 -43.01 -58.54
N GLY A 793 -16.11 -44.19 -58.89
CA GLY A 793 -15.59 -44.99 -60.00
C GLY A 793 -14.11 -45.30 -59.77
N ASP A 794 -13.28 -45.04 -60.79
CA ASP A 794 -11.83 -45.27 -60.76
C ASP A 794 -11.06 -44.18 -59.99
N ARG A 795 -11.73 -43.14 -59.47
CA ARG A 795 -11.10 -42.08 -58.67
C ARG A 795 -11.25 -42.32 -57.18
N VAL A 796 -10.12 -42.39 -56.47
CA VAL A 796 -10.07 -42.55 -55.02
C VAL A 796 -9.41 -41.33 -54.39
N THR A 797 -10.05 -40.76 -53.37
CA THR A 797 -9.49 -39.69 -52.55
C THR A 797 -9.01 -40.26 -51.21
N VAL A 798 -7.72 -40.13 -50.93
CA VAL A 798 -7.10 -40.48 -49.64
C VAL A 798 -6.70 -39.22 -48.89
N ALA A 799 -6.78 -39.24 -47.56
CA ALA A 799 -6.41 -38.14 -46.68
C ALA A 799 -5.32 -38.55 -45.67
N ALA A 800 -4.35 -37.67 -45.45
CA ALA A 800 -3.29 -37.84 -44.47
C ALA A 800 -2.92 -36.49 -43.82
N ALA A 801 -2.61 -36.50 -42.53
CA ALA A 801 -2.13 -35.33 -41.80
C ALA A 801 -0.61 -35.16 -41.94
N THR A 802 -0.14 -33.92 -42.03
CA THR A 802 1.28 -33.58 -42.07
C THR A 802 1.57 -32.28 -41.33
N SER A 803 2.79 -32.13 -40.82
CA SER A 803 3.28 -30.91 -40.18
C SER A 803 4.44 -30.25 -40.93
N THR A 804 4.90 -30.84 -42.04
CA THR A 804 5.90 -30.28 -42.96
C THR A 804 5.52 -30.57 -44.41
N PHE A 805 6.18 -29.91 -45.36
CA PHE A 805 5.85 -29.99 -46.79
C PHE A 805 7.11 -30.22 -47.63
N SER A 806 6.95 -30.94 -48.75
CA SER A 806 7.99 -31.43 -49.69
C SER A 806 8.79 -32.67 -49.25
N PRO A 807 8.91 -33.72 -50.10
CA PRO A 807 7.99 -34.23 -51.13
C PRO A 807 7.10 -35.37 -50.63
N PHE A 808 5.97 -35.61 -51.31
CA PHE A 808 5.00 -36.67 -51.01
C PHE A 808 4.89 -37.69 -52.15
N ALA A 809 4.41 -38.89 -51.80
CA ALA A 809 4.03 -39.91 -52.78
C ALA A 809 2.75 -40.63 -52.34
N VAL A 810 1.93 -41.05 -53.30
CA VAL A 810 0.83 -42.01 -53.06
C VAL A 810 1.24 -43.33 -53.69
N GLY A 811 1.21 -44.43 -52.95
CA GLY A 811 1.58 -45.77 -53.42
C GLY A 811 0.79 -46.86 -52.72
N THR A 812 0.98 -48.11 -53.13
CA THR A 812 0.30 -49.28 -52.55
C THR A 812 1.17 -49.99 -51.54
N ARG A 813 0.58 -50.44 -50.44
CA ARG A 813 1.30 -51.20 -49.40
C ARG A 813 1.46 -52.66 -49.82
N ASP A 814 2.68 -53.16 -49.99
CA ASP A 814 2.90 -54.61 -50.04
C ASP A 814 2.65 -55.22 -48.64
N ALA A 815 1.82 -56.27 -48.59
CA ALA A 815 1.40 -56.90 -47.33
C ALA A 815 2.57 -57.54 -46.54
N PRO A 816 2.75 -57.26 -45.23
CA PRO A 816 3.56 -58.11 -44.34
C PRO A 816 2.80 -59.38 -43.91
N PRO A 817 3.50 -60.46 -43.51
CA PRO A 817 2.86 -61.73 -43.16
C PRO A 817 2.10 -61.64 -41.82
N GLU A 818 0.96 -62.33 -41.80
CA GLU A 818 0.12 -62.72 -40.64
C GLU A 818 -0.96 -61.75 -40.12
N ARG A 819 -2.22 -62.14 -40.44
CA ARG A 819 -3.42 -61.86 -39.63
C ARG A 819 -3.21 -62.25 -38.17
N ARG A 820 -3.49 -61.33 -37.23
CA ARG A 820 -4.22 -61.66 -36.00
C ARG A 820 -5.27 -60.60 -35.66
N THR A 821 -6.46 -61.12 -35.41
CA THR A 821 -7.76 -60.56 -35.01
C THR A 821 -7.76 -59.37 -34.05
N ALA A 822 -8.71 -58.47 -34.29
CA ALA A 822 -9.09 -57.34 -33.45
C ALA A 822 -9.72 -57.75 -32.11
N THR A 823 -9.57 -56.90 -31.09
CA THR A 823 -10.54 -56.70 -30.01
C THR A 823 -10.53 -55.21 -29.61
N PRO A 824 -11.67 -54.55 -29.35
CA PRO A 824 -11.73 -53.10 -29.14
C PRO A 824 -11.46 -52.72 -27.68
N VAL A 825 -10.80 -51.58 -27.45
CA VAL A 825 -10.64 -50.98 -26.10
C VAL A 825 -11.11 -49.52 -26.11
N GLU A 826 -12.07 -49.27 -25.22
CA GLU A 826 -12.68 -48.00 -24.79
C GLU A 826 -11.75 -47.22 -23.82
N PRO A 827 -11.84 -45.87 -23.68
CA PRO A 827 -10.75 -45.06 -23.16
C PRO A 827 -10.68 -44.99 -21.63
N ALA A 828 -9.45 -44.95 -21.08
CA ALA A 828 -9.18 -44.72 -19.67
C ALA A 828 -8.50 -43.36 -19.42
N ALA A 829 -8.85 -42.79 -18.26
CA ALA A 829 -8.50 -41.49 -17.68
C ALA A 829 -6.98 -41.24 -17.47
N PRO A 830 -6.56 -39.98 -17.20
CA PRO A 830 -5.16 -39.66 -16.98
C PRO A 830 -4.80 -39.87 -15.50
N ASP A 831 -3.61 -40.41 -15.25
CA ASP A 831 -2.96 -40.22 -13.96
C ASP A 831 -1.44 -39.99 -14.09
N ASP A 832 -1.00 -39.23 -13.11
CA ASP A 832 0.25 -38.57 -12.82
C ASP A 832 1.47 -39.51 -12.66
N ARG A 833 2.65 -39.01 -13.10
CA ARG A 833 3.93 -38.94 -12.35
C ARG A 833 5.16 -38.96 -13.25
N THR A 834 6.05 -37.99 -13.03
CA THR A 834 7.50 -38.19 -13.06
C THR A 834 8.19 -37.34 -11.99
N THR A 835 8.83 -38.02 -11.03
CA THR A 835 9.99 -37.57 -10.25
C THR A 835 11.23 -37.51 -11.19
N THR A 836 12.39 -36.90 -10.94
CA THR A 836 13.22 -36.72 -9.74
C THR A 836 14.45 -35.88 -10.17
N ASP A 837 15.02 -35.03 -9.31
CA ASP A 837 16.42 -35.15 -8.87
C ASP A 837 16.86 -34.03 -7.91
N ALA A 838 17.55 -34.46 -6.85
CA ALA A 838 18.24 -33.66 -5.83
C ALA A 838 19.73 -34.05 -5.80
N PRO A 839 20.60 -33.30 -5.09
CA PRO A 839 21.18 -33.84 -3.84
C PRO A 839 21.30 -32.76 -2.73
N SER A 840 20.88 -33.03 -1.47
CA SER A 840 21.64 -33.62 -0.33
C SER A 840 22.89 -32.83 0.10
N GLY A 841 23.16 -32.49 1.37
CA GLY A 841 22.61 -32.84 2.70
C GLY A 841 22.85 -31.71 3.71
N ASP A 842 22.75 -31.84 5.03
CA ASP A 842 22.76 -33.00 5.93
C ASP A 842 22.15 -32.56 7.29
N ARG A 843 21.38 -33.46 7.91
CA ARG A 843 21.13 -33.76 9.35
C ARG A 843 21.07 -32.61 10.39
N THR A 844 20.18 -32.61 11.40
CA THR A 844 19.84 -33.75 12.30
C THR A 844 18.67 -33.37 13.25
N THR A 845 17.72 -34.31 13.46
CA THR A 845 17.04 -34.72 14.75
C THR A 845 16.24 -33.72 15.60
N THR A 846 15.11 -34.03 16.27
CA THR A 846 14.11 -35.13 16.32
C THR A 846 12.96 -34.71 17.26
N ARG A 847 11.75 -35.28 17.03
CA ARG A 847 10.68 -35.70 17.99
C ARG A 847 10.03 -34.65 18.91
N GLY A 848 8.71 -34.63 19.12
CA GLY A 848 7.61 -35.50 18.65
C GLY A 848 6.33 -35.33 19.50
N VAL A 849 5.25 -35.98 19.05
CA VAL A 849 3.98 -36.35 19.73
C VAL A 849 2.90 -35.24 19.75
N GLU A 850 1.89 -35.28 18.85
CA GLU A 850 0.58 -36.02 18.88
C GLU A 850 -0.39 -35.53 19.99
N THR A 851 -1.37 -34.68 19.65
CA THR A 851 -2.80 -34.97 19.32
C THR A 851 -3.66 -35.53 20.46
N THR A 852 -4.80 -34.89 20.75
CA THR A 852 -6.15 -35.51 20.56
C THR A 852 -7.33 -34.54 20.77
N ASP A 853 -8.41 -34.91 20.08
CA ASP A 853 -9.69 -34.26 19.74
C ASP A 853 -10.70 -33.95 20.86
N GLY A 854 -11.73 -33.17 20.49
CA GLY A 854 -13.05 -33.17 21.14
C GLY A 854 -14.07 -32.12 20.63
N VAL A 855 -14.78 -32.43 19.52
CA VAL A 855 -16.26 -32.49 19.30
C VAL A 855 -17.15 -31.57 20.20
N GLU A 856 -18.12 -30.73 19.78
CA GLU A 856 -19.35 -30.98 18.98
C GLU A 856 -20.21 -29.69 18.72
N THR A 857 -20.92 -29.61 17.57
CA THR A 857 -22.27 -28.99 17.27
C THR A 857 -22.57 -27.49 17.52
N THR A 858 -23.50 -26.75 16.87
CA THR A 858 -24.66 -26.97 15.97
C THR A 858 -25.10 -25.62 15.34
N GLY A 859 -25.81 -25.63 14.19
CA GLY A 859 -26.95 -24.72 13.94
C GLY A 859 -26.86 -23.69 12.80
N GLY A 860 -27.57 -23.95 11.69
CA GLY A 860 -28.33 -22.94 10.93
C GLY A 860 -29.84 -23.20 11.11
N PRO A 861 -30.81 -22.52 10.44
CA PRO A 861 -30.70 -21.61 9.28
C PRO A 861 -31.70 -20.40 9.27
N VAL A 862 -31.83 -19.75 8.08
CA VAL A 862 -32.88 -18.82 7.56
C VAL A 862 -32.89 -17.39 8.16
N GLU A 863 -33.17 -16.25 7.50
CA GLU A 863 -33.89 -15.89 6.26
C GLU A 863 -33.62 -14.38 5.99
N GLU A 864 -33.40 -13.92 4.76
CA GLU A 864 -33.65 -12.49 4.44
C GLU A 864 -34.01 -12.28 2.96
N ARG A 865 -35.25 -11.82 2.72
CA ARG A 865 -35.71 -11.19 1.47
C ARG A 865 -36.67 -10.05 1.79
N ALA A 866 -36.25 -8.82 1.48
CA ALA A 866 -37.01 -7.69 0.92
C ALA A 866 -36.10 -6.45 1.09
N GLY A 867 -35.69 -5.68 0.08
CA GLY A 867 -36.41 -5.21 -1.10
C GLY A 867 -37.14 -3.91 -0.79
N PHE A 868 -36.47 -2.75 -0.87
CA PHE A 868 -37.14 -1.46 -1.09
C PHE A 868 -36.25 -0.44 -1.81
N ASN A 869 -36.86 0.22 -2.80
CA ASN A 869 -36.34 1.09 -3.85
C ASN A 869 -36.46 2.59 -3.45
N PRO A 870 -35.49 3.47 -3.79
CA PRO A 870 -35.51 4.90 -3.47
C PRO A 870 -36.19 5.77 -4.54
N VAL A 871 -37.24 6.55 -4.23
CA VAL A 871 -37.60 7.79 -4.97
C VAL A 871 -38.44 8.76 -4.10
N ALA A 872 -37.96 10.02 -4.05
CA ALA A 872 -38.64 11.31 -3.85
C ALA A 872 -39.49 11.58 -2.60
N VAL A 873 -39.10 12.61 -1.83
CA VAL A 873 -39.83 13.90 -1.76
C VAL A 873 -38.83 14.98 -1.34
N GLY A 874 -38.68 16.01 -2.17
CA GLY A 874 -38.06 17.28 -1.79
C GLY A 874 -39.10 18.27 -1.30
N GLY A 875 -38.66 19.25 -0.50
CA GLY A 875 -39.30 20.56 -0.42
C GLY A 875 -39.56 21.13 0.97
N ILE A 876 -38.90 22.27 1.22
CA ILE A 876 -39.39 23.45 1.96
C ILE A 876 -39.23 23.39 3.50
N VAL A 877 -38.32 24.22 4.06
CA VAL A 877 -38.61 25.54 4.66
C VAL A 877 -37.28 26.29 4.90
N THR A 878 -37.21 27.51 4.38
CA THR A 878 -36.23 28.56 4.69
C THR A 878 -36.88 29.60 5.62
N LEU A 879 -36.05 30.35 6.37
CA LEU A 879 -36.31 31.54 7.22
C LEU A 879 -36.57 31.32 8.73
N VAL A 880 -35.59 31.74 9.56
CA VAL A 880 -35.59 32.91 10.50
C VAL A 880 -34.14 33.03 11.04
N VAL A 881 -33.29 33.89 10.46
CA VAL A 881 -32.88 35.25 10.92
C VAL A 881 -32.14 35.30 12.27
N VAL A 882 -30.81 35.48 12.15
CA VAL A 882 -29.98 36.53 12.78
C VAL A 882 -30.59 37.26 13.99
N ALA A 883 -30.16 36.91 15.21
CA ALA A 883 -29.99 37.83 16.35
C ALA A 883 -29.30 37.07 17.50
N GLY A 884 -28.15 37.56 17.99
CA GLY A 884 -27.54 36.99 19.20
C GLY A 884 -26.03 37.07 19.30
N PHE A 885 -25.39 38.07 18.66
CA PHE A 885 -24.07 38.52 19.10
C PHE A 885 -24.30 39.75 19.99
N VAL A 886 -23.53 39.84 21.07
CA VAL A 886 -23.35 40.96 22.01
C VAL A 886 -24.14 40.87 23.33
N VAL A 887 -23.37 41.07 24.41
CA VAL A 887 -23.70 41.28 25.84
C VAL A 887 -23.72 40.04 26.75
N PHE A 888 -22.58 39.66 27.33
CA PHE A 888 -22.26 40.03 28.72
C PHE A 888 -20.80 39.73 29.09
N ARG A 889 -20.07 40.78 29.44
CA ARG A 889 -18.84 40.78 30.26
C ARG A 889 -19.26 41.17 31.68
N ARG A 890 -18.55 40.64 32.69
CA ARG A 890 -18.55 40.92 34.14
C ARG A 890 -19.40 39.98 35.01
N LYS A 891 -18.76 38.97 35.61
CA LYS A 891 -18.15 39.10 36.93
C LYS A 891 -16.78 38.46 36.90
#